data_AF-A0A803YJ40-F1
#
_entry.id   AF-A0A803YJ40-F1
#
_cell.length_a   1.000
_cell.length_b   1.000
_cell.length_c   1.000
_cell.angle_alpha   90.00
_cell.angle_beta   90.00
_cell.angle_gamma   90.00
#
_symmetry.space_group_name_H-M   'P 1'
#
loop_
_entity.id
_entity.type
_entity.pdbx_description
1 polymer ?
#
loop_
_entity_poly.entity_id
_entity_poly.type
_entity_poly.pdbx_seq_one_letter_code
_entity_poly.pdbx_strand_id
1 'polypeptide(L)'
;MLVHFWLLCGLSAVVTPQDVTQEAQTFLAEFNVRAEDISYENSLASWDYNTNITEETARKMSEAGAKWAAFYEEASRNASRFSLADIQDAATRLQIQSLQDRGSSVLVFLMGYLTSNLQLNSVMNSMSTIYSTGIVCKATEPFDCLVLEPGLDDIMANSIDYHERLWAWEGWRADIGRMMRPLYEEYVELKNEAARLNNYSDYGDYWRANYETDYPEEYKYSRDQLVQDVEKTFEQIKPLYQQLHAYVRHRLEQVYGSELINPTGCLPAHLLGDMWGRFWTNLYNLTVPYPDKPNIDVTSAMVQKNWDALKIFKTAEAFFVSIGLYNMTAGFWTNSMLTEPTDNRKVVCHPTAWDMGKNDYRIKMCTKVTMDDFLTAHHEMGHIEYDMAYSVQPFLLRDGANEGFHEAVGEIMSLSAATLQHLKSLDLLEPTFQEDEETEINFLLKQALTIVGTMPFTYMLEKWRWMVFNGEITKQEWTKRWWEMKREIVGVVEPVPHDETYCDPAALFHVANDYSFIRYYTRTIYQFQFQEALCKAANHIGPLHKCDITNSTAAGENLSEFINFPDLYGISNSVTLFPLCPANTGAEIDDFPSSLQYAWDANEEYLFKAMMAFAMRRYSSKSTTQMNRDRINSAFLLSDKTLQFLKISTTLSPPVEPSTPVWLIVFGVVLSLIVAGIVFLVVSGIRKHKNLRNLSRRQNND
;
A
#
# COMPACT_ATOMS: atom_id res chain seq x y z
N MET A 1 -69.12 4.64 49.40
CA MET A 1 -68.96 4.78 47.93
C MET A 1 -67.86 5.78 47.55
N LEU A 2 -66.70 5.81 48.26
CA LEU A 2 -65.64 6.81 47.98
C LEU A 2 -64.25 6.44 48.53
N VAL A 3 -63.92 5.15 48.69
CA VAL A 3 -62.60 4.72 49.23
C VAL A 3 -61.98 3.56 48.41
N HIS A 4 -62.44 3.33 47.18
CA HIS A 4 -61.89 2.27 46.30
C HIS A 4 -61.36 2.80 44.96
N PHE A 5 -61.23 4.13 44.82
CA PHE A 5 -60.77 4.76 43.57
C PHE A 5 -59.35 5.36 43.66
N TRP A 6 -58.65 5.19 44.78
CA TRP A 6 -57.33 5.78 45.04
C TRP A 6 -56.19 4.76 45.24
N LEU A 7 -56.43 3.48 44.90
CA LEU A 7 -55.43 2.40 45.03
C LEU A 7 -55.04 1.74 43.69
N LEU A 8 -55.46 2.32 42.56
CA LEU A 8 -55.18 1.79 41.20
C LEU A 8 -54.32 2.71 40.33
N CYS A 9 -53.75 3.80 40.87
CA CYS A 9 -52.85 4.71 40.12
C CYS A 9 -51.41 4.75 40.66
N GLY A 10 -50.95 3.71 41.35
CA GLY A 10 -49.64 3.67 42.02
C GLY A 10 -48.62 2.66 41.47
N LEU A 11 -48.84 2.10 40.28
CA LEU A 11 -47.94 1.15 39.63
C LEU A 11 -47.83 1.43 38.12
N SER A 12 -47.69 2.69 37.77
CA SER A 12 -46.90 3.01 36.58
C SER A 12 -45.46 2.85 37.01
N ALA A 13 -44.91 1.63 36.88
CA ALA A 13 -43.47 1.48 36.82
C ALA A 13 -43.02 2.47 35.76
N VAL A 14 -42.27 3.50 36.17
CA VAL A 14 -41.52 4.32 35.24
C VAL A 14 -40.51 3.35 34.64
N VAL A 15 -40.88 2.71 33.54
CA VAL A 15 -39.93 2.10 32.63
C VAL A 15 -39.19 3.29 32.05
N THR A 16 -38.17 3.75 32.77
CA THR A 16 -37.17 4.61 32.16
C THR A 16 -36.65 3.80 30.97
N PRO A 17 -36.68 4.32 29.73
CA PRO A 17 -35.99 3.65 28.63
C PRO A 17 -34.56 3.38 29.11
N GLN A 18 -34.23 2.11 29.21
CA GLN A 18 -32.91 1.69 29.64
C GLN A 18 -31.94 2.26 28.61
N ASP A 19 -30.93 3.00 29.08
CA ASP A 19 -29.98 3.65 28.19
C ASP A 19 -29.25 2.57 27.39
N VAL A 20 -29.52 2.49 26.08
CA VAL A 20 -28.94 1.51 25.15
C VAL A 20 -27.41 1.57 25.21
N THR A 21 -26.84 2.74 25.47
CA THR A 21 -25.40 2.94 25.68
C THR A 21 -24.91 2.16 26.89
N GLN A 22 -25.62 2.24 28.03
CA GLN A 22 -25.25 1.55 29.27
C GLN A 22 -25.36 0.02 29.13
N GLU A 23 -26.36 -0.48 28.40
CA GLU A 23 -26.50 -1.91 28.10
C GLU A 23 -25.35 -2.41 27.20
N ALA A 24 -25.02 -1.64 26.17
CA ALA A 24 -23.91 -1.94 25.27
C ALA A 24 -22.58 -1.96 26.03
N GLN A 25 -22.33 -0.99 26.91
CA GLN A 25 -21.12 -0.96 27.76
C GLN A 25 -21.02 -2.17 28.69
N THR A 26 -22.15 -2.59 29.29
CA THR A 26 -22.18 -3.79 30.16
C THR A 26 -21.85 -5.05 29.35
N PHE A 27 -22.43 -5.17 28.16
CA PHE A 27 -22.15 -6.26 27.23
C PHE A 27 -20.67 -6.27 26.79
N LEU A 28 -20.10 -5.11 26.45
CA LEU A 28 -18.70 -4.99 26.05
C LEU A 28 -17.74 -5.32 27.20
N ALA A 29 -18.07 -4.96 28.43
CA ALA A 29 -17.25 -5.33 29.59
C ALA A 29 -17.17 -6.86 29.78
N GLU A 30 -18.29 -7.57 29.62
CA GLU A 30 -18.32 -9.03 29.65
C GLU A 30 -17.60 -9.64 28.44
N PHE A 31 -17.77 -9.04 27.26
CA PHE A 31 -17.06 -9.45 26.05
C PHE A 31 -15.55 -9.36 26.24
N ASN A 32 -15.02 -8.22 26.68
CA ASN A 32 -13.59 -7.95 26.81
C ASN A 32 -12.89 -9.00 27.69
N VAL A 33 -13.46 -9.33 28.85
CA VAL A 33 -12.89 -10.34 29.76
C VAL A 33 -12.78 -11.71 29.09
N ARG A 34 -13.84 -12.16 28.43
CA ARG A 34 -13.84 -13.48 27.78
C ARG A 34 -12.98 -13.48 26.50
N ALA A 35 -12.99 -12.38 25.76
CA ALA A 35 -12.26 -12.23 24.51
C ALA A 35 -10.74 -12.28 24.75
N GLU A 36 -10.23 -11.60 25.78
CA GLU A 36 -8.80 -11.64 26.14
C GLU A 36 -8.32 -13.06 26.44
N ASP A 37 -9.09 -13.85 27.18
CA ASP A 37 -8.71 -15.23 27.52
C ASP A 37 -8.70 -16.14 26.30
N ILE A 38 -9.76 -16.12 25.49
CA ILE A 38 -9.92 -17.02 24.34
C ILE A 38 -8.98 -16.61 23.20
N SER A 39 -8.79 -15.31 22.97
CA SER A 39 -7.83 -14.80 21.99
C SER A 39 -6.39 -15.18 22.37
N TYR A 40 -6.01 -15.03 23.64
CA TYR A 40 -4.67 -15.42 24.12
C TYR A 40 -4.38 -16.92 23.89
N GLU A 41 -5.35 -17.80 24.17
CA GLU A 41 -5.22 -19.25 23.88
C GLU A 41 -5.06 -19.51 22.37
N ASN A 42 -5.80 -18.78 21.53
CA ASN A 42 -5.70 -18.88 20.08
C ASN A 42 -4.34 -18.40 19.56
N SER A 43 -3.87 -17.24 20.03
CA SER A 43 -2.55 -16.68 19.70
C SER A 43 -1.44 -17.63 20.11
N LEU A 44 -1.48 -18.23 21.30
CA LEU A 44 -0.50 -19.23 21.74
C LEU A 44 -0.47 -20.46 20.83
N ALA A 45 -1.63 -21.00 20.47
CA ALA A 45 -1.69 -22.16 19.57
C ALA A 45 -1.16 -21.84 18.17
N SER A 46 -1.44 -20.62 17.67
CA SER A 46 -0.90 -20.12 16.40
C SER A 46 0.62 -19.91 16.46
N TRP A 47 1.13 -19.35 17.55
CA TRP A 47 2.55 -19.18 17.80
C TRP A 47 3.29 -20.53 17.83
N ASP A 48 2.73 -21.52 18.53
CA ASP A 48 3.29 -22.87 18.62
C ASP A 48 3.39 -23.54 17.23
N TYR A 49 2.40 -23.34 16.36
CA TYR A 49 2.47 -23.82 14.98
C TYR A 49 3.53 -23.09 14.16
N ASN A 50 3.53 -21.75 14.21
CA ASN A 50 4.46 -20.92 13.44
C ASN A 50 5.93 -21.11 13.83
N THR A 51 6.18 -21.49 15.09
CA THR A 51 7.53 -21.74 15.63
C THR A 51 7.87 -23.23 15.75
N ASN A 52 6.94 -24.13 15.40
CA ASN A 52 7.16 -25.58 15.34
C ASN A 52 6.07 -26.26 14.48
N ILE A 53 6.31 -26.35 13.17
CA ILE A 53 5.34 -26.86 12.20
C ILE A 53 5.27 -28.40 12.29
N THR A 54 4.16 -28.90 12.82
CA THR A 54 3.82 -30.32 12.93
C THR A 54 2.32 -30.53 12.71
N GLU A 55 1.90 -31.77 12.44
CA GLU A 55 0.47 -32.10 12.35
C GLU A 55 -0.26 -31.83 13.69
N GLU A 56 0.41 -32.06 14.82
CA GLU A 56 -0.17 -31.81 16.14
C GLU A 56 -0.39 -30.32 16.40
N THR A 57 0.61 -29.47 16.12
CA THR A 57 0.50 -28.02 16.31
C THR A 57 -0.51 -27.41 15.34
N ALA A 58 -0.58 -27.90 14.10
CA ALA A 58 -1.62 -27.51 13.14
C ALA A 58 -3.03 -27.83 13.65
N ARG A 59 -3.24 -29.02 14.21
CA ARG A 59 -4.52 -29.42 14.81
C ARG A 59 -4.88 -28.53 16.01
N LYS A 60 -3.94 -28.27 16.92
CA LYS A 60 -4.17 -27.40 18.09
C LYS A 60 -4.52 -25.97 17.69
N MET A 61 -3.80 -25.41 16.72
CA MET A 61 -4.10 -24.10 16.14
C MET A 61 -5.52 -24.07 15.54
N SER A 62 -5.90 -25.10 14.78
CA SER A 62 -7.24 -25.20 14.20
C SER A 62 -8.34 -25.29 15.26
N GLU A 63 -8.13 -26.07 16.33
CA GLU A 63 -9.09 -26.19 17.44
C GLU A 63 -9.26 -24.89 18.22
N ALA A 64 -8.16 -24.20 18.52
CA ALA A 64 -8.20 -22.91 19.20
C ALA A 64 -8.84 -21.82 18.32
N GLY A 65 -8.52 -21.79 17.03
CA GLY A 65 -9.15 -20.90 16.07
C GLY A 65 -10.65 -21.14 15.92
N ALA A 66 -11.10 -22.40 15.91
CA ALA A 66 -12.51 -22.74 15.90
C ALA A 66 -13.25 -22.27 17.17
N LYS A 67 -12.60 -22.39 18.34
CA LYS A 67 -13.14 -21.89 19.61
C LYS A 67 -13.28 -20.36 19.60
N TRP A 68 -12.26 -19.65 19.12
CA TRP A 68 -12.29 -18.20 18.95
C TRP A 68 -13.41 -17.77 17.99
N ALA A 69 -13.48 -18.39 16.81
CA ALA A 69 -14.49 -18.08 15.79
C ALA A 69 -15.92 -18.30 16.32
N ALA A 70 -16.17 -19.39 17.05
CA ALA A 70 -17.49 -19.66 17.64
C ALA A 70 -17.87 -18.62 18.71
N PHE A 71 -16.92 -18.24 19.56
CA PHE A 71 -17.12 -17.19 20.57
C PHE A 71 -17.42 -15.82 19.94
N TYR A 72 -16.61 -15.41 18.96
CA TYR A 72 -16.76 -14.12 18.29
C TYR A 72 -18.09 -14.05 17.53
N GLU A 73 -18.51 -15.15 16.91
CA GLU A 73 -19.78 -15.22 16.21
C GLU A 73 -20.99 -15.13 17.16
N GLU A 74 -20.93 -15.76 18.34
CA GLU A 74 -21.94 -15.58 19.39
C GLU A 74 -22.01 -14.12 19.86
N ALA A 75 -20.84 -13.51 20.11
CA ALA A 75 -20.75 -12.11 20.50
C ALA A 75 -21.34 -11.18 19.42
N SER A 76 -21.01 -11.42 18.15
CA SER A 76 -21.49 -10.65 17.02
C SER A 76 -23.02 -10.71 16.86
N ARG A 77 -23.61 -11.90 17.02
CA ARG A 77 -25.08 -12.05 17.04
C ARG A 77 -25.71 -11.26 18.18
N ASN A 78 -25.12 -11.30 19.37
CA ASN A 78 -25.61 -10.56 20.52
C ASN A 78 -25.43 -9.04 20.32
N ALA A 79 -24.35 -8.61 19.67
CA ALA A 79 -24.09 -7.20 19.34
C ALA A 79 -25.10 -6.65 18.30
N SER A 80 -25.62 -7.50 17.42
CA SER A 80 -26.61 -7.13 16.39
C SER A 80 -27.95 -6.62 16.95
N ARG A 81 -28.23 -6.82 18.25
CA ARG A 81 -29.44 -6.28 18.90
C ARG A 81 -29.36 -4.78 19.19
N PHE A 82 -28.15 -4.22 19.21
CA PHE A 82 -27.91 -2.82 19.54
C PHE A 82 -28.01 -1.98 18.27
N SER A 83 -28.95 -1.03 18.26
CA SER A 83 -29.04 -0.03 17.20
C SER A 83 -27.92 0.98 17.36
N LEU A 84 -27.01 1.07 16.39
CA LEU A 84 -25.88 2.01 16.44
C LEU A 84 -26.34 3.45 16.61
N ALA A 85 -27.48 3.82 16.00
CA ALA A 85 -28.05 5.17 16.07
C ALA A 85 -28.48 5.59 17.48
N ASP A 86 -28.72 4.62 18.36
CA ASP A 86 -29.17 4.85 19.74
C ASP A 86 -28.00 4.89 20.74
N ILE A 87 -26.76 4.58 20.29
CA ILE A 87 -25.55 4.66 21.11
C ILE A 87 -24.91 6.04 20.95
N GLN A 88 -24.87 6.80 22.04
CA GLN A 88 -24.33 8.18 22.04
C GLN A 88 -22.81 8.22 22.20
N ASP A 89 -22.24 7.27 22.95
CA ASP A 89 -20.80 7.20 23.19
C ASP A 89 -20.08 6.63 21.97
N ALA A 90 -19.15 7.41 21.39
CA ALA A 90 -18.43 7.04 20.17
C ALA A 90 -17.62 5.75 20.35
N ALA A 91 -16.95 5.56 21.49
CA ALA A 91 -16.13 4.38 21.78
C ALA A 91 -16.97 3.11 21.83
N THR A 92 -18.09 3.18 22.52
CA THR A 92 -19.07 2.09 22.62
C THR A 92 -19.66 1.79 21.25
N ARG A 93 -20.04 2.83 20.50
CA ARG A 93 -20.61 2.67 19.16
C ARG A 93 -19.64 1.95 18.21
N LEU A 94 -18.38 2.35 18.19
CA LEU A 94 -17.36 1.74 17.33
C LEU A 94 -17.12 0.27 17.69
N GLN A 95 -16.99 -0.05 18.98
CA GLN A 95 -16.81 -1.43 19.43
C GLN A 95 -18.02 -2.31 19.05
N ILE A 96 -19.24 -1.79 19.18
CA ILE A 96 -20.44 -2.50 18.74
C ILE A 96 -20.48 -2.64 17.22
N GLN A 97 -20.10 -1.61 16.46
CA GLN A 97 -20.02 -1.66 15.00
C GLN A 97 -19.02 -2.72 14.53
N SER A 98 -17.83 -2.76 15.13
CA SER A 98 -16.80 -3.78 14.86
C SER A 98 -17.31 -5.19 15.17
N LEU A 99 -18.02 -5.39 16.28
CA LEU A 99 -18.65 -6.68 16.59
C LEU A 99 -19.80 -7.05 15.66
N GLN A 100 -20.49 -6.09 15.05
CA GLN A 100 -21.59 -6.37 14.12
C GLN A 100 -21.09 -6.91 12.77
N ASP A 101 -19.81 -6.71 12.43
CA ASP A 101 -19.17 -7.43 11.33
C ASP A 101 -18.98 -8.91 11.71
N ARG A 102 -19.63 -9.80 10.95
CA ARG A 102 -19.57 -11.25 11.18
C ARG A 102 -18.39 -11.89 10.45
N GLY A 103 -17.67 -11.15 9.61
CA GLY A 103 -16.57 -11.67 8.80
C GLY A 103 -16.97 -12.92 8.02
N SER A 104 -16.08 -13.92 7.95
CA SER A 104 -16.34 -15.20 7.26
C SER A 104 -17.36 -16.10 7.98
N SER A 105 -17.69 -15.83 9.24
CA SER A 105 -18.61 -16.67 10.02
C SER A 105 -20.05 -16.62 9.48
N VAL A 106 -20.40 -15.58 8.72
CA VAL A 106 -21.72 -15.43 8.09
C VAL A 106 -22.03 -16.56 7.09
N LEU A 107 -21.00 -17.18 6.50
CA LEU A 107 -21.15 -18.32 5.58
C LEU A 107 -21.77 -19.56 6.24
N VAL A 108 -21.72 -19.67 7.57
CA VAL A 108 -22.32 -20.80 8.32
C VAL A 108 -23.85 -20.73 8.34
N PHE A 109 -24.44 -19.54 8.23
CA PHE A 109 -25.82 -19.31 8.67
C PHE A 109 -26.88 -19.46 7.57
N LEU A 110 -26.57 -19.24 6.29
CA LEU A 110 -27.65 -18.97 5.34
C LEU A 110 -28.31 -20.17 4.63
N MET A 111 -27.74 -21.38 4.62
CA MET A 111 -28.40 -22.52 3.92
C MET A 111 -28.10 -23.91 4.52
N GLY A 112 -27.70 -24.04 5.78
CA GLY A 112 -27.37 -25.36 6.36
C GLY A 112 -26.05 -25.97 5.83
N TYR A 113 -25.22 -25.16 5.18
CA TYR A 113 -23.88 -25.52 4.72
C TYR A 113 -22.85 -25.22 5.81
N LEU A 114 -22.71 -26.14 6.77
CA LEU A 114 -21.48 -26.22 7.58
C LEU A 114 -20.22 -26.29 6.66
N THR A 115 -20.42 -26.74 5.42
CA THR A 115 -19.42 -26.99 4.39
C THR A 115 -18.78 -25.73 3.81
N SER A 116 -19.45 -24.57 3.62
CA SER A 116 -18.84 -23.44 2.89
C SER A 116 -17.73 -22.72 3.68
N ASN A 117 -17.91 -22.51 4.99
CA ASN A 117 -16.84 -21.95 5.84
C ASN A 117 -15.69 -22.95 6.04
N LEU A 118 -16.02 -24.24 6.21
CA LEU A 118 -14.99 -25.30 6.25
C LEU A 118 -14.22 -25.40 4.93
N GLN A 119 -14.90 -25.20 3.81
CA GLN A 119 -14.32 -25.18 2.47
C GLN A 119 -13.41 -23.96 2.29
N LEU A 120 -13.85 -22.75 2.69
CA LEU A 120 -13.00 -21.55 2.68
C LEU A 120 -11.73 -21.76 3.52
N ASN A 121 -11.87 -22.25 4.75
CA ASN A 121 -10.72 -22.55 5.62
C ASN A 121 -9.80 -23.61 4.98
N SER A 122 -10.36 -24.65 4.36
CA SER A 122 -9.59 -25.68 3.67
C SER A 122 -8.82 -25.11 2.47
N VAL A 123 -9.44 -24.23 1.68
CA VAL A 123 -8.82 -23.56 0.54
C VAL A 123 -7.69 -22.64 1.01
N MET A 124 -7.93 -21.79 2.01
CA MET A 124 -6.92 -20.90 2.59
C MET A 124 -5.73 -21.68 3.17
N ASN A 125 -5.99 -22.73 3.95
CA ASN A 125 -4.93 -23.58 4.51
C ASN A 125 -4.12 -24.28 3.40
N SER A 126 -4.79 -24.72 2.33
CA SER A 126 -4.13 -25.35 1.18
C SER A 126 -3.23 -24.35 0.45
N MET A 127 -3.72 -23.14 0.16
CA MET A 127 -2.90 -22.08 -0.47
C MET A 127 -1.71 -21.71 0.42
N SER A 128 -1.91 -21.52 1.72
CA SER A 128 -0.82 -21.24 2.68
C SER A 128 0.23 -22.35 2.68
N THR A 129 -0.21 -23.62 2.77
CA THR A 129 0.69 -24.78 2.78
C THR A 129 1.47 -24.92 1.47
N ILE A 130 0.81 -24.78 0.33
CA ILE A 130 1.44 -24.85 -0.99
C ILE A 130 2.50 -23.75 -1.14
N TYR A 131 2.22 -22.55 -0.65
CA TYR A 131 3.19 -21.46 -0.68
C TYR A 131 4.41 -21.75 0.19
N SER A 132 4.20 -22.20 1.43
CA SER A 132 5.31 -22.40 2.39
C SER A 132 6.13 -23.68 2.14
N THR A 133 5.58 -24.68 1.46
CA THR A 133 6.24 -25.98 1.26
C THR A 133 6.52 -26.32 -0.21
N GLY A 134 6.16 -25.42 -1.12
CA GLY A 134 6.41 -25.56 -2.55
C GLY A 134 7.89 -25.76 -2.86
N ILE A 135 8.17 -26.70 -3.77
CA ILE A 135 9.52 -27.02 -4.23
C ILE A 135 9.61 -26.88 -5.74
N VAL A 136 10.75 -26.40 -6.23
CA VAL A 136 11.07 -26.30 -7.66
C VAL A 136 12.36 -27.07 -7.91
N CYS A 137 12.34 -28.00 -8.85
CA CYS A 137 13.48 -28.86 -9.16
C CYS A 137 14.14 -28.47 -10.49
N LYS A 138 15.46 -28.63 -10.59
CA LYS A 138 16.18 -28.43 -11.86
C LYS A 138 15.83 -29.54 -12.85
N ALA A 139 15.51 -29.16 -14.08
CA ALA A 139 15.16 -30.13 -15.13
C ALA A 139 16.31 -31.12 -15.45
N THR A 140 17.56 -30.66 -15.35
CA THR A 140 18.75 -31.47 -15.60
C THR A 140 19.14 -32.35 -14.41
N GLU A 141 18.71 -31.98 -13.20
CA GLU A 141 19.06 -32.64 -11.94
C GLU A 141 17.81 -32.76 -11.06
N PRO A 142 16.94 -33.76 -11.30
CA PRO A 142 15.61 -33.84 -10.68
C PRO A 142 15.63 -34.02 -9.15
N PHE A 143 16.79 -34.26 -8.56
CA PHE A 143 16.98 -34.36 -7.11
C PHE A 143 17.50 -33.05 -6.48
N ASP A 144 17.90 -32.07 -7.30
CA ASP A 144 18.26 -30.73 -6.85
C ASP A 144 16.99 -29.86 -6.87
N CYS A 145 16.30 -29.82 -5.74
CA CYS A 145 15.06 -29.10 -5.53
C CYS A 145 15.23 -28.04 -4.46
N LEU A 146 14.74 -26.84 -4.74
CA LEU A 146 14.80 -25.70 -3.83
C LEU A 146 13.39 -25.32 -3.38
N VAL A 147 13.26 -24.99 -2.09
CA VAL A 147 12.09 -24.27 -1.56
C VAL A 147 12.24 -22.78 -1.87
N LEU A 148 11.17 -22.01 -1.64
CA LEU A 148 11.22 -20.56 -1.79
C LEU A 148 12.26 -19.93 -0.84
N GLU A 149 12.13 -20.21 0.46
CA GLU A 149 13.01 -19.71 1.52
C GLU A 149 13.47 -20.87 2.43
N PRO A 150 14.78 -21.11 2.59
CA PRO A 150 15.89 -20.57 1.81
C PRO A 150 16.08 -21.35 0.49
N GLY A 151 16.45 -20.66 -0.58
CA GLY A 151 16.85 -21.28 -1.84
C GLY A 151 16.58 -20.39 -3.04
N LEU A 152 15.33 -20.37 -3.50
CA LEU A 152 14.96 -19.56 -4.67
C LEU A 152 15.06 -18.07 -4.38
N ASP A 153 14.75 -17.64 -3.15
CA ASP A 153 14.94 -16.26 -2.68
C ASP A 153 16.40 -15.81 -2.80
N ASP A 154 17.35 -16.62 -2.35
CA ASP A 154 18.79 -16.35 -2.42
C ASP A 154 19.28 -16.21 -3.87
N ILE A 155 18.78 -17.05 -4.78
CA ILE A 155 19.07 -16.95 -6.23
C ILE A 155 18.53 -15.64 -6.78
N MET A 156 17.27 -15.32 -6.49
CA MET A 156 16.62 -14.11 -6.99
C MET A 156 17.23 -12.84 -6.36
N ALA A 157 17.80 -12.91 -5.16
CA ALA A 157 18.51 -11.80 -4.54
C ALA A 157 19.91 -11.60 -5.15
N ASN A 158 20.68 -12.67 -5.32
CA ASN A 158 22.14 -12.56 -5.52
C ASN A 158 22.64 -12.93 -6.92
N SER A 159 21.94 -13.80 -7.65
CA SER A 159 22.42 -14.25 -8.96
C SER A 159 22.41 -13.11 -9.98
N ILE A 160 23.44 -13.07 -10.81
CA ILE A 160 23.53 -12.20 -12.00
C ILE A 160 23.42 -13.00 -13.30
N ASP A 161 23.17 -14.32 -13.23
CA ASP A 161 22.93 -15.15 -14.40
C ASP A 161 21.46 -15.01 -14.84
N TYR A 162 21.26 -14.55 -16.07
CA TYR A 162 19.92 -14.34 -16.63
C TYR A 162 19.08 -15.62 -16.63
N HIS A 163 19.68 -16.74 -17.04
CA HIS A 163 18.98 -18.00 -17.23
C HIS A 163 18.71 -18.73 -15.91
N GLU A 164 19.61 -18.60 -14.93
CA GLU A 164 19.37 -19.11 -13.58
C GLU A 164 18.20 -18.40 -12.91
N ARG A 165 18.15 -17.06 -13.00
CA ARG A 165 17.01 -16.28 -12.49
C ARG A 165 15.72 -16.59 -13.24
N LEU A 166 15.80 -16.77 -14.57
CA LEU A 166 14.65 -17.17 -15.37
C LEU A 166 14.10 -18.54 -14.96
N TRP A 167 14.98 -19.52 -14.72
CA TRP A 167 14.57 -20.84 -14.23
C TRP A 167 13.87 -20.75 -12.87
N ALA A 168 14.46 -20.04 -11.91
CA ALA A 168 13.87 -19.89 -10.58
C ALA A 168 12.50 -19.17 -10.64
N TRP A 169 12.42 -18.10 -11.44
CA TRP A 169 11.19 -17.32 -11.62
C TRP A 169 10.09 -18.15 -12.28
N GLU A 170 10.37 -18.76 -13.43
CA GLU A 170 9.39 -19.56 -14.18
C GLU A 170 8.98 -20.80 -13.41
N GLY A 171 9.93 -21.53 -12.83
CA GLY A 171 9.67 -22.74 -12.06
C GLY A 171 8.70 -22.48 -10.91
N TRP A 172 8.89 -21.37 -10.17
CA TRP A 172 7.96 -20.99 -9.11
C TRP A 172 6.53 -20.72 -9.64
N ARG A 173 6.38 -20.01 -10.77
CA ARG A 173 5.05 -19.74 -11.33
C ARG A 173 4.40 -20.99 -11.94
N ALA A 174 5.18 -21.81 -12.62
CA ALA A 174 4.70 -23.02 -13.27
C ALA A 174 4.27 -24.08 -12.25
N ASP A 175 5.10 -24.35 -11.25
CA ASP A 175 4.83 -25.40 -10.27
C ASP A 175 3.81 -24.89 -9.24
N ILE A 176 4.02 -23.71 -8.66
CA ILE A 176 3.20 -23.21 -7.56
C ILE A 176 2.02 -22.38 -8.05
N GLY A 177 2.26 -21.41 -8.94
CA GLY A 177 1.20 -20.53 -9.46
C GLY A 177 0.07 -21.30 -10.15
N ARG A 178 0.36 -22.39 -10.87
CA ARG A 178 -0.68 -23.25 -11.48
C ARG A 178 -1.46 -24.06 -10.45
N MET A 179 -0.81 -24.53 -9.38
CA MET A 179 -1.51 -25.19 -8.27
C MET A 179 -2.45 -24.23 -7.52
N MET A 180 -2.06 -22.95 -7.39
CA MET A 180 -2.90 -21.93 -6.76
C MET A 180 -4.13 -21.56 -7.59
N ARG A 181 -4.08 -21.68 -8.92
CA ARG A 181 -5.13 -21.21 -9.83
C ARG A 181 -6.55 -21.64 -9.44
N PRO A 182 -6.87 -22.95 -9.32
CA PRO A 182 -8.22 -23.38 -8.96
C PRO A 182 -8.61 -22.98 -7.54
N LEU A 183 -7.67 -23.01 -6.59
CA LEU A 183 -7.91 -22.62 -5.20
C LEU A 183 -8.27 -21.13 -5.10
N TYR A 184 -7.57 -20.27 -5.84
CA TYR A 184 -7.82 -18.82 -5.82
C TYR A 184 -9.16 -18.46 -6.49
N GLU A 185 -9.62 -19.22 -7.49
CA GLU A 185 -10.98 -19.07 -8.04
C GLU A 185 -12.07 -19.33 -7.00
N GLU A 186 -11.94 -20.43 -6.28
CA GLU A 186 -12.89 -20.83 -5.24
C GLU A 186 -12.86 -19.86 -4.05
N TYR A 187 -11.66 -19.42 -3.67
CA TYR A 187 -11.45 -18.39 -2.66
C TYR A 187 -12.16 -17.08 -3.00
N VAL A 188 -12.02 -16.57 -4.24
CA VAL A 188 -12.68 -15.32 -4.68
C VAL A 188 -14.20 -15.45 -4.60
N GLU A 189 -14.77 -16.59 -4.98
CA GLU A 189 -16.21 -16.83 -4.89
C GLU A 189 -16.71 -16.81 -3.44
N LEU A 190 -16.07 -17.58 -2.56
CA LEU A 190 -16.45 -17.71 -1.15
C LEU A 190 -16.27 -16.40 -0.39
N LYS A 191 -15.19 -15.65 -0.65
CA LYS A 191 -14.94 -14.35 -0.01
C LYS A 191 -15.91 -13.27 -0.48
N ASN A 192 -16.23 -13.24 -1.78
CA ASN A 192 -17.26 -12.32 -2.28
C ASN A 192 -18.65 -12.65 -1.73
N GLU A 193 -18.98 -13.93 -1.55
CA GLU A 193 -20.21 -14.32 -0.88
C GLU A 193 -20.24 -13.80 0.57
N ALA A 194 -19.18 -14.06 1.35
CA ALA A 194 -19.07 -13.56 2.72
C ALA A 194 -19.19 -12.03 2.81
N ALA A 195 -18.52 -11.30 1.92
CA ALA A 195 -18.59 -9.84 1.88
C ALA A 195 -20.01 -9.34 1.62
N ARG A 196 -20.72 -9.90 0.64
CA ARG A 196 -22.13 -9.52 0.33
C ARG A 196 -23.07 -9.81 1.47
N LEU A 197 -22.85 -10.90 2.20
CA LEU A 197 -23.63 -11.23 3.38
C LEU A 197 -23.38 -10.29 4.56
N ASN A 198 -22.24 -9.60 4.59
CA ASN A 198 -21.92 -8.52 5.53
C ASN A 198 -22.26 -7.13 4.96
N ASN A 199 -23.11 -7.03 3.92
CA ASN A 199 -23.55 -5.78 3.27
C ASN A 199 -22.44 -4.99 2.53
N TYR A 200 -21.36 -5.65 2.13
CA TYR A 200 -20.37 -5.08 1.20
C TYR A 200 -20.69 -5.48 -0.25
N SER A 201 -20.21 -4.72 -1.23
CA SER A 201 -20.46 -5.04 -2.64
C SER A 201 -19.66 -6.26 -3.12
N ASP A 202 -18.40 -6.36 -2.67
CA ASP A 202 -17.45 -7.44 -2.93
C ASP A 202 -16.37 -7.47 -1.84
N TYR A 203 -15.43 -8.42 -1.93
CA TYR A 203 -14.38 -8.56 -0.92
C TYR A 203 -13.33 -7.44 -0.95
N GLY A 204 -13.15 -6.77 -2.10
CA GLY A 204 -12.30 -5.58 -2.15
C GLY A 204 -12.94 -4.42 -1.39
N ASP A 205 -14.24 -4.25 -1.50
CA ASP A 205 -15.03 -3.28 -0.75
C ASP A 205 -15.02 -3.55 0.77
N TYR A 206 -15.05 -4.82 1.17
CA TYR A 206 -14.83 -5.25 2.55
C TYR A 206 -13.49 -4.76 3.10
N TRP A 207 -12.40 -4.89 2.34
CA TRP A 207 -11.08 -4.43 2.79
C TRP A 207 -10.92 -2.92 2.86
N ARG A 208 -11.50 -2.19 1.89
CA ARG A 208 -11.44 -0.73 1.91
C ARG A 208 -12.18 -0.15 3.12
N ALA A 209 -13.07 -0.91 3.77
CA ALA A 209 -13.76 -0.51 4.99
C ALA A 209 -12.82 -0.19 6.16
N ASN A 210 -11.59 -0.71 6.17
CA ASN A 210 -10.60 -0.36 7.18
C ASN A 210 -10.20 1.13 7.14
N TYR A 211 -10.41 1.81 6.01
CA TYR A 211 -10.19 3.26 5.87
C TYR A 211 -11.50 4.06 6.00
N GLU A 212 -12.65 3.38 6.10
CA GLU A 212 -13.95 4.04 6.20
C GLU A 212 -14.09 4.72 7.56
N THR A 213 -14.55 5.96 7.54
CA THR A 213 -14.89 6.69 8.76
C THR A 213 -16.23 7.34 8.51
N ASP A 214 -17.26 6.90 9.23
CA ASP A 214 -18.62 7.45 9.10
C ASP A 214 -18.97 8.45 10.20
N TYR A 215 -18.10 8.59 11.21
CA TYR A 215 -18.30 9.47 12.36
C TYR A 215 -16.95 9.86 12.99
N PRO A 216 -16.78 11.12 13.44
CA PRO A 216 -17.70 12.25 13.29
C PRO A 216 -17.78 12.77 11.84
N GLU A 217 -18.85 13.50 11.49
CA GLU A 217 -19.14 13.92 10.10
C GLU A 217 -18.01 14.75 9.47
N GLU A 218 -17.29 15.54 10.28
CA GLU A 218 -16.13 16.33 9.83
C GLU A 218 -14.97 15.48 9.26
N TYR A 219 -14.90 14.21 9.66
CA TYR A 219 -13.81 13.29 9.36
C TYR A 219 -14.25 12.13 8.47
N LYS A 220 -15.39 12.30 7.82
CA LYS A 220 -15.98 11.27 6.98
C LYS A 220 -15.06 10.89 5.83
N TYR A 221 -14.76 9.59 5.71
CA TYR A 221 -13.95 9.04 4.64
C TYR A 221 -14.64 7.80 4.08
N SER A 222 -14.87 7.76 2.77
CA SER A 222 -15.59 6.66 2.13
C SER A 222 -14.64 5.65 1.50
N ARG A 223 -15.10 4.40 1.36
CA ARG A 223 -14.36 3.32 0.70
C ARG A 223 -13.97 3.63 -0.75
N ASP A 224 -14.82 4.37 -1.48
CA ASP A 224 -14.54 4.80 -2.85
C ASP A 224 -13.54 5.97 -2.90
N GLN A 225 -13.49 6.80 -1.84
CA GLN A 225 -12.52 7.89 -1.75
C GLN A 225 -11.09 7.35 -1.69
N LEU A 226 -10.87 6.20 -1.01
CA LEU A 226 -9.57 5.52 -0.98
C LEU A 226 -9.05 5.24 -2.39
N VAL A 227 -9.90 4.68 -3.25
CA VAL A 227 -9.53 4.35 -4.64
C VAL A 227 -9.10 5.62 -5.39
N GLN A 228 -9.88 6.70 -5.27
CA GLN A 228 -9.58 7.97 -5.93
C GLN A 228 -8.27 8.60 -5.45
N ASP A 229 -8.02 8.59 -4.14
CA ASP A 229 -6.83 9.18 -3.55
C ASP A 229 -5.58 8.37 -3.88
N VAL A 230 -5.67 7.04 -3.89
CA VAL A 230 -4.57 6.15 -4.33
C VAL A 230 -4.22 6.41 -5.80
N GLU A 231 -5.21 6.47 -6.70
CA GLU A 231 -4.97 6.76 -8.12
C GLU A 231 -4.35 8.16 -8.33
N LYS A 232 -4.89 9.16 -7.63
CA LYS A 232 -4.39 10.54 -7.70
C LYS A 232 -2.95 10.67 -7.22
N THR A 233 -2.64 10.10 -6.06
CA THR A 233 -1.28 10.13 -5.50
C THR A 233 -0.31 9.34 -6.37
N PHE A 234 -0.77 8.25 -7.01
CA PHE A 234 0.08 7.46 -7.89
C PHE A 234 0.50 8.27 -9.12
N GLU A 235 -0.42 9.01 -9.73
CA GLU A 235 -0.10 9.89 -10.86
C GLU A 235 0.89 11.01 -10.48
N GLN A 236 0.93 11.43 -9.21
CA GLN A 236 1.93 12.39 -8.72
C GLN A 236 3.32 11.76 -8.56
N ILE A 237 3.39 10.48 -8.17
CA ILE A 237 4.64 9.73 -7.97
C ILE A 237 5.22 9.20 -9.29
N LYS A 238 4.36 8.94 -10.26
CA LYS A 238 4.70 8.33 -11.55
C LYS A 238 5.87 8.99 -12.29
N PRO A 239 6.02 10.33 -12.35
CA PRO A 239 7.19 10.95 -12.99
C PRO A 239 8.52 10.56 -12.32
N LEU A 240 8.55 10.49 -10.99
CA LEU A 240 9.73 10.07 -10.22
C LEU A 240 10.06 8.60 -10.50
N TYR A 241 9.05 7.73 -10.45
CA TYR A 241 9.21 6.31 -10.78
C TYR A 241 9.72 6.09 -12.21
N GLN A 242 9.20 6.81 -13.20
CA GLN A 242 9.63 6.67 -14.60
C GLN A 242 11.11 6.99 -14.80
N GLN A 243 11.66 7.96 -14.05
CA GLN A 243 13.08 8.27 -14.09
C GLN A 243 13.92 7.18 -13.42
N LEU A 244 13.48 6.68 -12.26
CA LEU A 244 14.13 5.54 -11.59
C LEU A 244 14.12 4.30 -12.49
N HIS A 245 12.97 3.96 -13.08
CA HIS A 245 12.80 2.86 -14.03
C HIS A 245 13.75 2.99 -15.22
N ALA A 246 13.80 4.15 -15.87
CA ALA A 246 14.68 4.39 -17.00
C ALA A 246 16.17 4.26 -16.62
N TYR A 247 16.55 4.74 -15.44
CA TYR A 247 17.91 4.60 -14.93
C TYR A 247 18.28 3.14 -14.68
N VAL A 248 17.43 2.41 -13.93
CA VAL A 248 17.63 0.98 -13.64
C VAL A 248 17.68 0.18 -14.93
N ARG A 249 16.78 0.42 -15.88
CA ARG A 249 16.81 -0.22 -17.20
C ARG A 249 18.13 -0.02 -17.92
N HIS A 250 18.64 1.20 -17.94
CA HIS A 250 19.93 1.48 -18.56
C HIS A 250 21.10 0.77 -17.86
N ARG A 251 21.07 0.67 -16.53
CA ARG A 251 22.09 -0.07 -15.77
C ARG A 251 22.00 -1.57 -16.01
N LEU A 252 20.81 -2.15 -16.03
CA LEU A 252 20.61 -3.56 -16.34
C LEU A 252 20.99 -3.90 -17.79
N GLU A 253 20.75 -3.00 -18.75
CA GLU A 253 21.23 -3.13 -20.13
C GLU A 253 22.77 -3.22 -20.18
N GLN A 254 23.48 -2.47 -19.35
CA GLN A 254 24.96 -2.55 -19.28
C GLN A 254 25.46 -3.89 -18.72
N VAL A 255 24.66 -4.55 -17.87
CA VAL A 255 25.01 -5.83 -17.25
C VAL A 255 24.65 -7.01 -18.15
N TYR A 256 23.41 -7.04 -18.65
CA TYR A 256 22.85 -8.18 -19.40
C TYR A 256 22.93 -8.02 -20.93
N GLY A 257 23.27 -6.83 -21.42
CA GLY A 257 23.34 -6.53 -22.85
C GLY A 257 22.01 -6.12 -23.48
N SER A 258 22.10 -5.45 -24.63
CA SER A 258 20.94 -4.91 -25.35
C SER A 258 20.08 -5.97 -26.07
N GLU A 259 20.58 -7.20 -26.19
CA GLU A 259 19.80 -8.33 -26.71
C GLU A 259 18.74 -8.81 -25.71
N LEU A 260 19.03 -8.70 -24.41
CA LEU A 260 18.14 -9.16 -23.33
C LEU A 260 17.33 -8.00 -22.72
N ILE A 261 17.85 -6.78 -22.76
CA ILE A 261 17.20 -5.58 -22.23
C ILE A 261 16.97 -4.57 -23.34
N ASN A 262 15.70 -4.33 -23.68
CA ASN A 262 15.34 -3.31 -24.66
C ASN A 262 15.49 -1.91 -24.04
N PRO A 263 16.25 -0.97 -24.65
CA PRO A 263 16.51 0.36 -24.09
C PRO A 263 15.26 1.25 -23.95
N THR A 264 14.18 0.94 -24.66
CA THR A 264 12.90 1.68 -24.60
C THR A 264 11.73 0.85 -24.08
N GLY A 265 11.96 -0.45 -23.82
CA GLY A 265 10.92 -1.40 -23.41
C GLY A 265 10.71 -1.49 -21.89
N CYS A 266 9.89 -2.46 -21.49
CA CYS A 266 9.70 -2.85 -20.10
C CYS A 266 10.92 -3.62 -19.55
N LEU A 267 11.04 -3.70 -18.22
CA LEU A 267 12.03 -4.52 -17.53
C LEU A 267 11.56 -5.99 -17.47
N PRO A 268 12.39 -7.00 -17.74
CA PRO A 268 12.03 -8.40 -17.51
C PRO A 268 11.79 -8.71 -16.03
N ALA A 269 10.67 -9.35 -15.70
CA ALA A 269 10.19 -9.54 -14.32
C ALA A 269 11.15 -10.34 -13.42
N HIS A 270 11.99 -11.22 -13.99
CA HIS A 270 12.91 -12.07 -13.24
C HIS A 270 14.24 -11.37 -12.86
N LEU A 271 14.46 -10.12 -13.28
CA LEU A 271 15.71 -9.37 -13.07
C LEU A 271 15.59 -8.24 -12.06
N LEU A 272 14.58 -8.29 -11.17
CA LEU A 272 14.21 -7.15 -10.32
C LEU A 272 14.66 -7.27 -8.86
N GLY A 273 15.58 -8.19 -8.55
CA GLY A 273 16.20 -8.31 -7.22
C GLY A 273 15.43 -9.17 -6.22
N ASP A 274 14.19 -9.55 -6.50
CA ASP A 274 13.46 -10.57 -5.75
C ASP A 274 12.58 -11.43 -6.68
N MET A 275 11.84 -12.38 -6.10
CA MET A 275 11.01 -13.32 -6.82
C MET A 275 9.88 -12.66 -7.64
N TRP A 276 9.40 -11.46 -7.30
CA TRP A 276 8.24 -10.78 -7.93
C TRP A 276 8.54 -9.40 -8.53
N GLY A 277 9.68 -8.82 -8.16
CA GLY A 277 10.01 -7.41 -8.33
C GLY A 277 9.23 -6.50 -7.37
N ARG A 278 9.02 -6.95 -6.12
CA ARG A 278 8.35 -6.14 -5.07
C ARG A 278 9.28 -5.00 -4.64
N PHE A 279 10.52 -5.33 -4.30
CA PHE A 279 11.56 -4.37 -3.93
C PHE A 279 12.74 -4.51 -4.89
N TRP A 280 13.34 -3.37 -5.28
CA TRP A 280 14.51 -3.38 -6.16
C TRP A 280 15.82 -3.22 -5.39
N THR A 281 15.79 -3.36 -4.07
CA THR A 281 16.91 -3.13 -3.14
C THR A 281 18.16 -3.93 -3.54
N ASN A 282 17.97 -5.21 -3.90
CA ASN A 282 19.06 -6.10 -4.33
C ASN A 282 19.68 -5.71 -5.69
N LEU A 283 19.09 -4.78 -6.43
CA LEU A 283 19.71 -4.20 -7.64
C LEU A 283 20.77 -3.14 -7.30
N TYR A 284 20.92 -2.73 -6.04
CA TYR A 284 21.83 -1.65 -5.66
C TYR A 284 23.27 -1.89 -6.16
N ASN A 285 23.81 -3.10 -6.01
CA ASN A 285 25.15 -3.44 -6.48
C ASN A 285 25.34 -3.29 -8.00
N LEU A 286 24.27 -3.47 -8.79
CA LEU A 286 24.27 -3.32 -10.25
C LEU A 286 24.01 -1.87 -10.67
N THR A 287 23.34 -1.10 -9.83
CA THR A 287 22.80 0.22 -10.15
C THR A 287 23.49 1.36 -9.41
N VAL A 288 24.48 1.09 -8.56
CA VAL A 288 25.21 2.12 -7.81
C VAL A 288 25.81 3.19 -8.75
N PRO A 289 25.51 4.49 -8.55
CA PRO A 289 26.01 5.57 -9.39
C PRO A 289 27.51 5.81 -9.22
N TYR A 290 28.00 5.76 -7.98
CA TYR A 290 29.39 6.03 -7.62
C TYR A 290 29.99 4.80 -6.91
N PRO A 291 30.41 3.76 -7.66
CA PRO A 291 30.91 2.50 -7.08
C PRO A 291 32.24 2.64 -6.35
N ASP A 292 33.02 3.68 -6.62
CA ASP A 292 34.31 3.94 -5.97
C ASP A 292 34.15 4.53 -4.56
N LYS A 293 32.92 4.90 -4.16
CA LYS A 293 32.62 5.36 -2.80
C LYS A 293 32.42 4.17 -1.86
N PRO A 294 32.71 4.32 -0.56
CA PRO A 294 32.48 3.25 0.40
C PRO A 294 31.01 2.83 0.39
N ASN A 295 30.77 1.52 0.49
CA ASN A 295 29.42 0.98 0.51
C ASN A 295 28.71 1.46 1.79
N ILE A 296 27.47 1.90 1.65
CA ILE A 296 26.60 2.30 2.78
C ILE A 296 26.08 1.06 3.52
N ASP A 297 26.20 -0.12 2.89
CA ASP A 297 25.88 -1.39 3.52
C ASP A 297 26.86 -1.76 4.65
N VAL A 298 26.35 -1.77 5.88
CA VAL A 298 27.12 -2.06 7.09
C VAL A 298 27.23 -3.55 7.44
N THR A 299 26.68 -4.44 6.61
CA THR A 299 26.70 -5.90 6.85
C THR A 299 28.10 -6.42 7.17
N SER A 300 29.10 -6.03 6.37
CA SER A 300 30.48 -6.46 6.58
C SER A 300 31.07 -5.95 7.90
N ALA A 301 30.71 -4.73 8.31
CA ALA A 301 31.16 -4.14 9.58
C ALA A 301 30.53 -4.86 10.79
N MET A 302 29.24 -5.18 10.72
CA MET A 302 28.54 -5.96 11.75
C MET A 302 29.16 -7.34 11.94
N VAL A 303 29.45 -8.05 10.84
CA VAL A 303 30.11 -9.37 10.87
C VAL A 303 31.52 -9.26 11.47
N GLN A 304 32.33 -8.29 11.04
CA GLN A 304 33.69 -8.08 11.58
C GLN A 304 33.69 -7.76 13.08
N LYS A 305 32.65 -7.08 13.56
CA LYS A 305 32.46 -6.76 14.98
C LYS A 305 31.77 -7.87 15.77
N ASN A 306 31.53 -9.04 15.16
CA ASN A 306 30.86 -10.20 15.75
C ASN A 306 29.47 -9.86 16.33
N TRP A 307 28.68 -9.08 15.60
CA TRP A 307 27.28 -8.88 15.96
C TRP A 307 26.50 -10.18 15.80
N ASP A 308 25.54 -10.40 16.69
CA ASP A 308 24.56 -11.47 16.61
C ASP A 308 23.13 -10.88 16.62
N ALA A 309 22.11 -11.73 16.48
CA ALA A 309 20.72 -11.31 16.49
C ALA A 309 20.35 -10.57 17.79
N LEU A 310 20.84 -11.03 18.94
CA LEU A 310 20.55 -10.37 20.22
C LEU A 310 21.10 -8.94 20.24
N LYS A 311 22.32 -8.72 19.73
CA LYS A 311 22.92 -7.39 19.61
C LYS A 311 22.13 -6.49 18.67
N ILE A 312 21.61 -7.03 17.57
CA ILE A 312 20.73 -6.29 16.64
C ILE A 312 19.49 -5.78 17.37
N PHE A 313 18.71 -6.67 17.99
CA PHE A 313 17.47 -6.30 18.69
C PHE A 313 17.75 -5.41 19.92
N LYS A 314 18.85 -5.62 20.65
CA LYS A 314 19.23 -4.75 21.78
C LYS A 314 19.62 -3.35 21.31
N THR A 315 20.15 -3.22 20.11
CA THR A 315 20.46 -1.91 19.52
C THR A 315 19.17 -1.21 19.10
N ALA A 316 18.21 -1.92 18.52
CA ALA A 316 16.88 -1.40 18.25
C ALA A 316 16.13 -0.97 19.53
N GLU A 317 16.13 -1.78 20.60
CA GLU A 317 15.59 -1.39 21.91
C GLU A 317 16.21 -0.07 22.41
N ALA A 318 17.53 0.08 22.29
CA ALA A 318 18.22 1.29 22.72
C ALA A 318 17.80 2.54 21.93
N PHE A 319 17.48 2.39 20.64
CA PHE A 319 16.94 3.47 19.82
C PHE A 319 15.58 3.95 20.36
N PHE A 320 14.64 3.03 20.59
CA PHE A 320 13.30 3.37 21.12
C PHE A 320 13.36 4.00 22.51
N VAL A 321 14.20 3.46 23.40
CA VAL A 321 14.43 4.04 24.72
C VAL A 321 15.04 5.45 24.63
N SER A 322 15.89 5.71 23.62
CA SER A 322 16.52 7.04 23.45
C SER A 322 15.52 8.15 23.13
N ILE A 323 14.41 7.82 22.46
CA ILE A 323 13.33 8.76 22.16
C ILE A 323 12.26 8.78 23.25
N GLY A 324 12.40 8.00 24.32
CA GLY A 324 11.47 7.99 25.46
C GLY A 324 10.31 7.01 25.33
N LEU A 325 10.38 6.05 24.41
CA LEU A 325 9.43 4.93 24.36
C LEU A 325 9.82 3.80 25.34
N TYR A 326 9.12 2.67 25.28
CA TYR A 326 9.21 1.63 26.28
C TYR A 326 10.52 0.83 26.17
N ASN A 327 10.85 0.09 27.23
CA ASN A 327 11.78 -1.03 27.09
C ASN A 327 10.95 -2.26 26.70
N MET A 328 11.56 -3.22 26.00
CA MET A 328 10.87 -4.47 25.74
C MET A 328 10.63 -5.23 27.04
N THR A 329 9.52 -5.95 27.11
CA THR A 329 9.17 -6.72 28.31
C THR A 329 10.14 -7.88 28.55
N ALA A 330 10.21 -8.37 29.79
CA ALA A 330 10.98 -9.59 30.08
C ALA A 330 10.45 -10.82 29.32
N GLY A 331 9.12 -10.86 29.08
CA GLY A 331 8.46 -11.89 28.28
C GLY A 331 8.92 -11.86 26.83
N PHE A 332 9.04 -10.67 26.23
CA PHE A 332 9.54 -10.49 24.86
C PHE A 332 10.89 -11.18 24.65
N TRP A 333 11.87 -10.91 25.51
CA TRP A 333 13.21 -11.48 25.39
C TRP A 333 13.25 -12.99 25.63
N THR A 334 12.33 -13.51 26.44
CA THR A 334 12.28 -14.94 26.81
C THR A 334 11.53 -15.77 25.77
N ASN A 335 10.46 -15.22 25.18
CA ASN A 335 9.50 -15.96 24.39
C ASN A 335 9.66 -15.76 22.88
N SER A 336 10.36 -14.71 22.42
CA SER A 336 10.57 -14.44 21.00
C SER A 336 11.50 -15.46 20.33
N MET A 337 11.27 -15.68 19.04
CA MET A 337 12.15 -16.49 18.18
C MET A 337 12.95 -15.54 17.29
N LEU A 338 14.09 -15.04 17.80
CA LEU A 338 14.94 -14.05 17.12
C LEU A 338 16.03 -14.69 16.24
N THR A 339 16.10 -16.02 16.19
CA THR A 339 17.03 -16.80 15.37
C THR A 339 16.36 -18.08 14.92
N GLU A 340 16.76 -18.61 13.77
CA GLU A 340 16.31 -19.92 13.34
C GLU A 340 16.78 -21.01 14.33
N PRO A 341 15.87 -21.89 14.80
CA PRO A 341 16.26 -22.98 15.70
C PRO A 341 17.20 -23.99 15.04
N THR A 342 18.18 -24.49 15.81
CA THR A 342 19.17 -25.48 15.35
C THR A 342 18.78 -26.94 15.61
N ASP A 343 17.58 -27.17 16.15
CA ASP A 343 17.04 -28.48 16.53
C ASP A 343 16.27 -29.18 15.39
N ASN A 344 16.43 -28.69 14.16
CA ASN A 344 15.77 -29.17 12.93
C ASN A 344 14.24 -29.07 12.93
N ARG A 345 13.63 -28.31 13.86
CA ARG A 345 12.20 -28.04 13.78
C ARG A 345 11.92 -27.12 12.58
N LYS A 346 10.82 -27.35 11.89
CA LYS A 346 10.38 -26.48 10.79
C LYS A 346 9.66 -25.28 11.36
N VAL A 347 9.98 -24.08 10.86
CA VAL A 347 9.39 -22.81 11.32
C VAL A 347 9.03 -21.93 10.13
N VAL A 348 8.12 -20.99 10.34
CA VAL A 348 7.89 -19.90 9.38
C VAL A 348 8.91 -18.80 9.68
N CYS A 349 9.82 -18.51 8.74
CA CYS A 349 10.89 -17.54 8.95
C CYS A 349 10.52 -16.08 8.63
N HIS A 350 9.39 -15.85 7.96
CA HIS A 350 8.92 -14.50 7.64
C HIS A 350 8.81 -13.62 8.92
N PRO A 351 9.47 -12.44 8.95
CA PRO A 351 9.41 -11.51 10.08
C PRO A 351 7.96 -11.16 10.43
N THR A 352 7.61 -11.28 11.71
CA THR A 352 6.30 -10.89 12.22
C THR A 352 6.40 -10.47 13.69
N ALA A 353 5.78 -9.35 14.03
CA ALA A 353 5.46 -8.91 15.39
C ALA A 353 4.11 -9.50 15.86
N TRP A 354 3.99 -9.81 17.15
CA TRP A 354 2.84 -10.46 17.75
C TRP A 354 2.46 -9.80 19.08
N ASP A 355 1.28 -9.18 19.13
CA ASP A 355 0.52 -9.00 20.37
C ASP A 355 -0.26 -10.27 20.68
N MET A 356 0.20 -11.03 21.67
CA MET A 356 -0.51 -12.24 22.10
C MET A 356 -1.74 -11.89 22.94
N GLY A 357 -1.80 -10.67 23.48
CA GLY A 357 -2.65 -10.25 24.58
C GLY A 357 -1.98 -10.44 25.95
N LYS A 358 -2.58 -9.87 27.00
CA LYS A 358 -2.12 -10.00 28.40
C LYS A 358 -0.66 -9.55 28.62
N ASN A 359 -0.21 -8.54 27.89
CA ASN A 359 1.16 -8.00 27.93
C ASN A 359 2.26 -9.00 27.52
N ASP A 360 1.93 -9.98 26.68
CA ASP A 360 2.88 -10.93 26.09
C ASP A 360 3.10 -10.55 24.62
N TYR A 361 4.24 -9.92 24.36
CA TYR A 361 4.62 -9.41 23.04
C TYR A 361 5.81 -10.19 22.52
N ARG A 362 5.81 -10.57 21.24
CA ARG A 362 6.86 -11.43 20.68
C ARG A 362 7.21 -11.05 19.24
N ILE A 363 8.45 -11.33 18.84
CA ILE A 363 8.87 -11.31 17.43
C ILE A 363 9.29 -12.72 16.99
N LYS A 364 8.86 -13.11 15.79
CA LYS A 364 9.30 -14.31 15.09
C LYS A 364 10.05 -13.88 13.83
N MET A 365 11.37 -14.07 13.83
CA MET A 365 12.26 -13.70 12.73
C MET A 365 13.50 -14.61 12.71
N CYS A 366 13.84 -15.17 11.55
CA CYS A 366 15.09 -15.91 11.35
C CYS A 366 16.23 -14.95 11.03
N THR A 367 16.65 -14.15 12.01
CA THR A 367 17.58 -13.04 11.82
C THR A 367 18.97 -13.49 11.39
N LYS A 368 19.41 -12.96 10.25
CA LYS A 368 20.77 -13.02 9.71
C LYS A 368 21.53 -11.74 10.09
N VAL A 369 22.85 -11.80 10.12
CA VAL A 369 23.69 -10.62 10.42
C VAL A 369 23.88 -9.80 9.14
N THR A 370 22.87 -9.02 8.79
CA THR A 370 22.83 -8.15 7.61
C THR A 370 22.28 -6.76 7.98
N MET A 371 22.57 -5.75 7.15
CA MET A 371 21.97 -4.42 7.29
C MET A 371 20.45 -4.48 7.12
N ASP A 372 19.96 -5.29 6.19
CA ASP A 372 18.53 -5.42 5.93
C ASP A 372 17.80 -5.97 7.17
N ASP A 373 18.29 -7.05 7.78
CA ASP A 373 17.71 -7.62 9.00
C ASP A 373 17.87 -6.70 10.22
N PHE A 374 18.92 -5.86 10.25
CA PHE A 374 19.06 -4.80 11.25
C PHE A 374 17.96 -3.75 11.14
N LEU A 375 17.60 -3.33 9.92
CA LEU A 375 16.51 -2.40 9.68
C LEU A 375 15.14 -3.05 9.91
N THR A 376 14.98 -4.32 9.52
CA THR A 376 13.77 -5.10 9.81
C THR A 376 13.56 -5.27 11.32
N ALA A 377 14.61 -5.47 12.11
CA ALA A 377 14.47 -5.50 13.57
C ALA A 377 13.91 -4.19 14.15
N HIS A 378 14.31 -3.02 13.60
CA HIS A 378 13.73 -1.73 13.99
C HIS A 378 12.26 -1.62 13.55
N HIS A 379 11.94 -2.11 12.36
CA HIS A 379 10.57 -2.14 11.83
C HIS A 379 9.65 -2.99 12.73
N GLU A 380 10.00 -4.25 12.97
CA GLU A 380 9.17 -5.18 13.75
C GLU A 380 9.08 -4.76 15.23
N MET A 381 10.14 -4.19 15.81
CA MET A 381 10.06 -3.65 17.16
C MET A 381 9.21 -2.38 17.24
N GLY A 382 9.08 -1.61 16.16
CA GLY A 382 8.16 -0.48 16.08
C GLY A 382 6.70 -0.91 16.21
N HIS A 383 6.34 -2.07 15.63
CA HIS A 383 5.03 -2.69 15.84
C HIS A 383 4.81 -3.05 17.31
N ILE A 384 5.80 -3.67 17.96
CA ILE A 384 5.70 -4.01 19.39
C ILE A 384 5.56 -2.76 20.28
N GLU A 385 6.25 -1.66 19.97
CA GLU A 385 6.06 -0.39 20.68
C GLU A 385 4.63 0.14 20.52
N TYR A 386 4.04 0.02 19.32
CA TYR A 386 2.66 0.38 19.08
C TYR A 386 1.70 -0.51 19.88
N ASP A 387 1.90 -1.83 19.83
CA ASP A 387 1.12 -2.83 20.58
C ASP A 387 1.14 -2.55 22.09
N MET A 388 2.33 -2.25 22.64
CA MET A 388 2.48 -1.89 24.04
C MET A 388 1.75 -0.59 24.38
N ALA A 389 1.76 0.41 23.50
CA ALA A 389 1.14 1.71 23.72
C ALA A 389 -0.39 1.59 23.85
N TYR A 390 -1.06 0.97 22.87
CA TYR A 390 -2.52 0.84 22.92
C TYR A 390 -3.02 -0.31 23.82
N SER A 391 -2.15 -1.07 24.48
CA SER A 391 -2.53 -2.20 25.34
C SER A 391 -3.54 -1.85 26.46
N VAL A 392 -3.61 -0.57 26.85
CA VAL A 392 -4.57 -0.04 27.84
C VAL A 392 -6.00 0.12 27.28
N GLN A 393 -6.17 0.07 25.96
CA GLN A 393 -7.46 0.23 25.29
C GLN A 393 -8.34 -1.03 25.48
N PRO A 394 -9.68 -0.90 25.33
CA PRO A 394 -10.57 -2.05 25.21
C PRO A 394 -10.14 -3.00 24.09
N PHE A 395 -10.41 -4.29 24.24
CA PHE A 395 -9.91 -5.35 23.34
C PHE A 395 -10.13 -5.04 21.85
N LEU A 396 -11.32 -4.55 21.48
CA LEU A 396 -11.68 -4.27 20.08
C LEU A 396 -11.07 -2.98 19.51
N LEU A 397 -10.38 -2.19 20.34
CA LEU A 397 -9.72 -0.95 19.95
C LEU A 397 -8.19 -1.06 20.07
N ARG A 398 -7.66 -2.29 20.21
CA ARG A 398 -6.23 -2.60 20.24
C ARG A 398 -5.75 -2.96 18.84
N ASP A 399 -5.71 -1.96 17.97
CA ASP A 399 -5.14 -2.05 16.63
C ASP A 399 -4.66 -0.65 16.19
N GLY A 400 -3.93 -0.56 15.08
CA GLY A 400 -3.59 0.72 14.47
C GLY A 400 -4.83 1.42 13.90
N ALA A 401 -4.78 2.76 13.79
CA ALA A 401 -5.91 3.56 13.27
C ALA A 401 -6.38 3.20 11.85
N ASN A 402 -5.51 2.53 11.08
CA ASN A 402 -5.82 1.72 9.92
C ASN A 402 -4.58 0.87 9.61
N GLU A 403 -4.70 -0.06 8.67
CA GLU A 403 -3.64 -0.98 8.29
C GLU A 403 -2.36 -0.28 7.77
N GLY A 404 -2.47 0.93 7.21
CA GLY A 404 -1.32 1.70 6.75
C GLY A 404 -0.57 2.41 7.89
N PHE A 405 -1.26 2.76 8.97
CA PHE A 405 -0.67 3.43 10.14
C PHE A 405 0.26 2.50 10.90
N HIS A 406 -0.22 1.28 11.18
CA HIS A 406 0.55 0.25 11.89
C HIS A 406 1.88 0.02 11.17
N GLU A 407 1.82 -0.23 9.87
CA GLU A 407 3.00 -0.41 9.02
C GLU A 407 3.92 0.83 8.99
N ALA A 408 3.37 2.04 9.11
CA ALA A 408 4.14 3.28 8.95
C ALA A 408 4.98 3.58 10.20
N VAL A 409 4.48 3.22 11.38
CA VAL A 409 5.21 3.33 12.64
C VAL A 409 6.47 2.49 12.61
N GLY A 410 6.44 1.24 12.15
CA GLY A 410 7.66 0.43 12.00
C GLY A 410 8.69 1.09 11.06
N GLU A 411 8.23 1.70 9.98
CA GLU A 411 9.06 2.21 8.90
C GLU A 411 9.76 3.53 9.15
N ILE A 412 9.19 4.41 9.97
CA ILE A 412 9.90 5.64 10.37
C ILE A 412 11.14 5.32 11.23
N MET A 413 11.11 4.18 11.94
CA MET A 413 12.23 3.72 12.77
C MET A 413 13.36 3.19 11.90
N SER A 414 13.02 2.40 10.88
CA SER A 414 13.99 1.90 9.92
C SER A 414 14.64 3.05 9.12
N LEU A 415 13.90 4.11 8.77
CA LEU A 415 14.46 5.29 8.11
C LEU A 415 15.53 5.98 8.96
N SER A 416 15.22 6.23 10.24
CA SER A 416 16.16 6.91 11.15
C SER A 416 17.39 6.04 11.42
N ALA A 417 17.19 4.73 11.62
CA ALA A 417 18.27 3.76 11.84
C ALA A 417 19.17 3.56 10.61
N ALA A 418 18.66 3.79 9.40
CA ALA A 418 19.42 3.69 8.16
C ALA A 418 20.31 4.92 7.87
N THR A 419 20.17 6.01 8.63
CA THR A 419 20.96 7.23 8.38
C THR A 419 22.45 7.03 8.67
N LEU A 420 23.29 7.71 7.90
CA LEU A 420 24.74 7.65 8.07
C LEU A 420 25.19 8.19 9.43
N GLN A 421 24.49 9.19 9.97
CA GLN A 421 24.71 9.72 11.31
C GLN A 421 24.45 8.64 12.38
N HIS A 422 23.33 7.92 12.28
CA HIS A 422 22.99 6.85 13.21
C HIS A 422 24.03 5.72 13.13
N LEU A 423 24.34 5.23 11.93
CA LEU A 423 25.31 4.14 11.73
C LEU A 423 26.73 4.49 12.21
N LYS A 424 27.15 5.75 12.09
CA LYS A 424 28.40 6.24 12.70
C LYS A 424 28.35 6.20 14.22
N SER A 425 27.21 6.58 14.83
CA SER A 425 27.04 6.55 16.29
C SER A 425 27.16 5.14 16.87
N LEU A 426 26.81 4.12 16.06
CA LEU A 426 26.93 2.71 16.39
C LEU A 426 28.33 2.11 16.08
N ASP A 427 29.28 2.94 15.64
CA ASP A 427 30.62 2.51 15.22
C ASP A 427 30.56 1.46 14.09
N LEU A 428 29.53 1.51 13.23
CA LEU A 428 29.40 0.67 12.04
C LEU A 428 29.96 1.33 10.77
N LEU A 429 30.17 2.64 10.82
CA LEU A 429 30.89 3.41 9.81
C LEU A 429 32.14 4.03 10.42
N GLU A 430 33.23 4.05 9.66
CA GLU A 430 34.50 4.63 10.09
C GLU A 430 34.32 6.11 10.49
N PRO A 431 34.92 6.59 11.60
CA PRO A 431 34.81 7.99 12.02
C PRO A 431 35.32 9.00 10.98
N THR A 432 36.23 8.55 10.10
CA THR A 432 36.76 9.37 9.00
C THR A 432 35.85 9.44 7.78
N PHE A 433 34.73 8.69 7.77
CA PHE A 433 33.78 8.69 6.67
C PHE A 433 33.12 10.08 6.55
N GLN A 434 33.45 10.76 5.46
CA GLN A 434 32.88 12.06 5.12
C GLN A 434 31.68 11.86 4.20
N GLU A 435 30.57 12.50 4.54
CA GLU A 435 29.40 12.54 3.67
C GLU A 435 29.62 13.59 2.59
N ASP A 436 29.59 13.15 1.34
CA ASP A 436 29.62 14.02 0.18
C ASP A 436 28.41 13.78 -0.72
N GLU A 437 28.24 14.64 -1.73
CA GLU A 437 27.12 14.60 -2.65
C GLU A 437 27.00 13.24 -3.37
N GLU A 438 28.13 12.60 -3.69
CA GLU A 438 28.15 11.30 -4.37
C GLU A 438 27.66 10.17 -3.45
N THR A 439 28.06 10.20 -2.18
CA THR A 439 27.61 9.24 -1.16
C THR A 439 26.14 9.44 -0.79
N GLU A 440 25.68 10.70 -0.75
CA GLU A 440 24.28 11.07 -0.58
C GLU A 440 23.41 10.55 -1.74
N ILE A 441 23.87 10.68 -2.99
CA ILE A 441 23.18 10.10 -4.15
C ILE A 441 23.13 8.57 -4.06
N ASN A 442 24.22 7.92 -3.66
CA ASN A 442 24.25 6.48 -3.44
C ASN A 442 23.21 6.05 -2.38
N PHE A 443 23.09 6.78 -1.27
CA PHE A 443 22.09 6.52 -0.23
C PHE A 443 20.66 6.68 -0.76
N LEU A 444 20.37 7.83 -1.40
CA LEU A 444 19.06 8.14 -1.93
C LEU A 444 18.62 7.14 -3.01
N LEU A 445 19.55 6.63 -3.84
CA LEU A 445 19.20 5.56 -4.78
C LEU A 445 18.84 4.27 -4.04
N LYS A 446 19.62 3.84 -3.03
CA LYS A 446 19.31 2.63 -2.27
C LYS A 446 17.91 2.72 -1.64
N GLN A 447 17.57 3.89 -1.07
CA GLN A 447 16.23 4.17 -0.55
C GLN A 447 15.17 4.14 -1.65
N ALA A 448 15.41 4.79 -2.80
CA ALA A 448 14.45 4.84 -3.91
C ALA A 448 14.16 3.44 -4.50
N LEU A 449 15.15 2.56 -4.57
CA LEU A 449 14.97 1.17 -5.04
C LEU A 449 14.01 0.38 -4.13
N THR A 450 14.02 0.64 -2.82
CA THR A 450 13.10 0.02 -1.86
C THR A 450 11.73 0.72 -1.90
N ILE A 451 11.72 2.04 -1.74
CA ILE A 451 10.50 2.81 -1.44
C ILE A 451 9.75 3.18 -2.73
N VAL A 452 10.41 3.79 -3.70
CA VAL A 452 9.76 4.22 -4.96
C VAL A 452 9.54 3.04 -5.89
N GLY A 453 10.48 2.07 -5.90
CA GLY A 453 10.39 0.85 -6.71
C GLY A 453 9.15 0.01 -6.42
N THR A 454 8.72 -0.09 -5.16
CA THR A 454 7.55 -0.91 -4.79
C THR A 454 6.20 -0.23 -5.08
N MET A 455 6.12 1.11 -5.12
CA MET A 455 4.84 1.83 -5.17
C MET A 455 3.95 1.43 -6.35
N PRO A 456 4.45 1.36 -7.61
CA PRO A 456 3.63 0.91 -8.73
C PRO A 456 3.24 -0.57 -8.64
N PHE A 457 4.11 -1.42 -8.10
CA PHE A 457 3.81 -2.84 -7.89
C PHE A 457 2.65 -3.01 -6.90
N THR A 458 2.72 -2.31 -5.77
CA THR A 458 1.68 -2.34 -4.72
C THR A 458 0.34 -1.82 -5.23
N TYR A 459 0.34 -0.67 -5.89
CA TYR A 459 -0.87 -0.09 -6.49
C TYR A 459 -1.47 -1.00 -7.55
N MET A 460 -0.66 -1.50 -8.50
CA MET A 460 -1.14 -2.37 -9.57
C MET A 460 -1.74 -3.67 -9.05
N LEU A 461 -1.06 -4.29 -8.07
CA LEU A 461 -1.52 -5.55 -7.48
C LEU A 461 -2.88 -5.39 -6.84
N GLU A 462 -3.06 -4.38 -5.99
CA GLU A 462 -4.33 -4.20 -5.31
C GLU A 462 -5.44 -3.80 -6.29
N LYS A 463 -5.13 -2.93 -7.26
CA LYS A 463 -6.08 -2.58 -8.33
C LYS A 463 -6.57 -3.81 -9.09
N TRP A 464 -5.67 -4.74 -9.44
CA TRP A 464 -6.05 -6.00 -10.09
C TRP A 464 -7.00 -6.81 -9.19
N ARG A 465 -6.73 -6.89 -7.88
CA ARG A 465 -7.59 -7.63 -6.94
C ARG A 465 -8.97 -7.00 -6.80
N TRP A 466 -9.07 -5.68 -6.66
CA TRP A 466 -10.36 -4.99 -6.63
C TRP A 466 -11.18 -5.26 -7.89
N MET A 467 -10.54 -5.26 -9.07
CA MET A 467 -11.20 -5.56 -10.33
C MET A 467 -11.55 -7.06 -10.51
N VAL A 468 -10.84 -7.97 -9.84
CA VAL A 468 -11.21 -9.39 -9.79
C VAL A 468 -12.39 -9.61 -8.84
N PHE A 469 -12.37 -8.98 -7.66
CA PHE A 469 -13.44 -9.11 -6.67
C PHE A 469 -14.75 -8.51 -7.16
N ASN A 470 -14.72 -7.33 -7.78
CA ASN A 470 -15.92 -6.68 -8.32
C ASN A 470 -16.44 -7.33 -9.63
N GLY A 471 -15.67 -8.24 -10.24
CA GLY A 471 -16.05 -8.99 -11.43
C GLY A 471 -15.78 -8.29 -12.78
N GLU A 472 -15.08 -7.14 -12.78
CA GLU A 472 -14.66 -6.46 -14.01
C GLU A 472 -13.66 -7.32 -14.81
N ILE A 473 -12.77 -8.05 -14.13
CA ILE A 473 -11.88 -9.03 -14.74
C ILE A 473 -12.48 -10.45 -14.58
N THR A 474 -12.93 -11.00 -15.70
CA THR A 474 -13.46 -12.38 -15.73
C THR A 474 -12.35 -13.41 -15.54
N LYS A 475 -12.69 -14.61 -15.01
CA LYS A 475 -11.74 -15.71 -14.77
C LYS A 475 -10.91 -16.09 -16.01
N GLN A 476 -11.45 -15.91 -17.22
CA GLN A 476 -10.76 -16.23 -18.47
C GLN A 476 -9.75 -15.14 -18.91
N GLU A 477 -9.61 -14.07 -18.15
CA GLU A 477 -8.71 -12.97 -18.44
C GLU A 477 -7.82 -12.57 -17.24
N TRP A 478 -7.75 -13.39 -16.19
CA TRP A 478 -7.00 -13.06 -14.96
C TRP A 478 -5.52 -12.83 -15.26
N THR A 479 -4.87 -13.82 -15.88
CA THR A 479 -3.43 -13.75 -16.21
C THR A 479 -3.15 -12.74 -17.29
N LYS A 480 -4.03 -12.66 -18.31
CA LYS A 480 -3.94 -11.66 -19.37
C LYS A 480 -3.96 -10.23 -18.81
N ARG A 481 -4.97 -9.88 -18.00
CA ARG A 481 -5.11 -8.52 -17.45
C ARG A 481 -4.00 -8.20 -16.45
N TRP A 482 -3.57 -9.18 -15.65
CA TRP A 482 -2.42 -9.02 -14.76
C TRP A 482 -1.18 -8.52 -15.52
N TRP A 483 -0.81 -9.19 -16.61
CA TRP A 483 0.37 -8.82 -17.39
C TRP A 483 0.19 -7.55 -18.24
N GLU A 484 -1.03 -7.25 -18.70
CA GLU A 484 -1.36 -5.96 -19.31
C GLU A 484 -1.11 -4.80 -18.32
N MET A 485 -1.68 -4.91 -17.12
CA MET A 485 -1.51 -3.91 -16.06
C MET A 485 -0.06 -3.81 -15.57
N LYS A 486 0.66 -4.93 -15.47
CA LYS A 486 2.08 -4.94 -15.08
C LYS A 486 2.97 -4.22 -16.10
N ARG A 487 2.67 -4.35 -17.40
CA ARG A 487 3.37 -3.58 -18.45
C ARG A 487 2.99 -2.10 -18.45
N GLU A 488 1.72 -1.78 -18.27
CA GLU A 488 1.22 -0.40 -18.35
C GLU A 488 1.59 0.44 -17.12
N ILE A 489 1.38 -0.10 -15.92
CA ILE A 489 1.52 0.63 -14.65
C ILE A 489 2.95 0.50 -14.12
N VAL A 490 3.49 -0.72 -14.09
CA VAL A 490 4.81 -1.00 -13.53
C VAL A 490 5.90 -0.90 -14.59
N GLY A 491 5.60 -1.03 -15.89
CA GLY A 491 6.64 -1.07 -16.92
C GLY A 491 7.50 -2.34 -16.83
N VAL A 492 6.91 -3.44 -16.39
CA VAL A 492 7.56 -4.75 -16.24
C VAL A 492 6.87 -5.77 -17.13
N VAL A 493 7.64 -6.62 -17.80
CA VAL A 493 7.15 -7.64 -18.74
C VAL A 493 7.55 -9.04 -18.29
N GLU A 494 6.66 -9.99 -18.50
CA GLU A 494 6.93 -11.41 -18.35
C GLU A 494 8.01 -11.86 -19.33
N PRO A 495 9.01 -12.62 -18.86
CA PRO A 495 10.03 -13.15 -19.75
C PRO A 495 9.51 -14.29 -20.65
N VAL A 496 8.44 -14.96 -20.23
CA VAL A 496 7.76 -16.04 -20.94
C VAL A 496 6.26 -15.78 -20.86
N PRO A 497 5.50 -15.96 -21.96
CA PRO A 497 4.05 -15.73 -21.95
C PRO A 497 3.34 -16.77 -21.09
N HIS A 498 2.46 -16.31 -20.19
CA HIS A 498 1.61 -17.16 -19.35
C HIS A 498 0.17 -17.16 -19.84
N ASP A 499 -0.45 -18.33 -19.85
CA ASP A 499 -1.87 -18.49 -20.13
C ASP A 499 -2.71 -18.53 -18.83
N GLU A 500 -4.02 -18.71 -18.97
CA GLU A 500 -4.94 -18.73 -17.83
C GLU A 500 -4.81 -19.97 -16.92
N THR A 501 -3.88 -20.90 -17.20
CA THR A 501 -3.54 -21.99 -16.27
C THR A 501 -2.68 -21.50 -15.11
N TYR A 502 -1.99 -20.36 -15.27
CA TYR A 502 -1.18 -19.74 -14.24
C TYR A 502 -1.99 -18.83 -13.33
N CYS A 503 -1.57 -18.70 -12.07
CA CYS A 503 -2.03 -17.65 -11.16
C CYS A 503 -0.83 -16.92 -10.54
N ASP A 504 -0.13 -16.14 -11.36
CA ASP A 504 1.06 -15.39 -10.93
C ASP A 504 0.85 -14.47 -9.72
N PRO A 505 -0.31 -13.79 -9.56
CA PRO A 505 -0.58 -13.02 -8.35
C PRO A 505 -0.57 -13.89 -7.09
N ALA A 506 -1.19 -15.07 -7.14
CA ALA A 506 -1.26 -16.00 -6.01
C ALA A 506 0.07 -16.70 -5.70
N ALA A 507 1.08 -16.54 -6.56
CA ALA A 507 2.44 -16.97 -6.25
C ALA A 507 3.18 -16.00 -5.31
N LEU A 508 2.51 -14.97 -4.76
CA LEU A 508 2.99 -14.04 -3.72
C LEU A 508 2.34 -14.35 -2.36
N PHE A 509 3.11 -14.25 -1.27
CA PHE A 509 2.66 -14.57 0.10
C PHE A 509 1.33 -13.94 0.47
N HIS A 510 1.20 -12.62 0.32
CA HIS A 510 0.02 -11.86 0.75
C HIS A 510 -1.25 -12.25 -0.01
N VAL A 511 -1.12 -12.62 -1.28
CA VAL A 511 -2.25 -13.06 -2.10
C VAL A 511 -2.65 -14.49 -1.70
N ALA A 512 -1.68 -15.39 -1.50
CA ALA A 512 -1.93 -16.77 -1.06
C ALA A 512 -2.46 -16.88 0.38
N ASN A 513 -2.15 -15.90 1.24
CA ASN A 513 -2.49 -15.90 2.67
C ASN A 513 -3.51 -14.82 3.06
N ASP A 514 -4.27 -14.27 2.10
CA ASP A 514 -5.42 -13.38 2.37
C ASP A 514 -5.08 -12.10 3.17
N TYR A 515 -3.96 -11.45 2.82
CA TYR A 515 -3.62 -10.13 3.34
C TYR A 515 -3.93 -9.04 2.32
N SER A 516 -4.54 -7.94 2.78
CA SER A 516 -4.67 -6.71 1.99
C SER A 516 -3.30 -6.16 1.65
N PHE A 517 -3.11 -5.65 0.43
CA PHE A 517 -1.82 -5.13 -0.02
C PHE A 517 -1.77 -3.60 -0.07
N ILE A 518 -2.91 -2.90 0.01
CA ILE A 518 -2.93 -1.43 -0.08
C ILE A 518 -2.26 -0.75 1.11
N ARG A 519 -2.22 -1.41 2.28
CA ARG A 519 -1.43 -0.98 3.44
C ARG A 519 -0.02 -0.53 3.08
N TYR A 520 0.69 -1.23 2.20
CA TYR A 520 2.07 -0.86 1.86
C TYR A 520 2.15 0.44 1.05
N TYR A 521 1.10 0.77 0.30
CA TYR A 521 1.02 1.99 -0.48
C TYR A 521 0.72 3.19 0.42
N THR A 522 -0.34 3.09 1.24
CA THR A 522 -0.77 4.15 2.17
C THR A 522 0.28 4.41 3.24
N ARG A 523 0.85 3.35 3.82
CA ARG A 523 2.00 3.40 4.71
C ARG A 523 3.15 4.23 4.17
N THR A 524 3.52 4.04 2.92
CA THR A 524 4.66 4.75 2.32
C THR A 524 4.41 6.27 2.29
N ILE A 525 3.16 6.70 2.09
CA ILE A 525 2.78 8.11 2.19
C ILE A 525 2.87 8.58 3.65
N TYR A 526 2.26 7.83 4.58
CA TYR A 526 2.25 8.17 6.01
C TYR A 526 3.65 8.23 6.61
N GLN A 527 4.54 7.32 6.21
CA GLN A 527 5.93 7.26 6.63
C GLN A 527 6.65 8.59 6.45
N PHE A 528 6.55 9.23 5.28
CA PHE A 528 7.21 10.51 5.05
C PHE A 528 6.50 11.68 5.75
N GLN A 529 5.18 11.62 5.90
CA GLN A 529 4.43 12.63 6.67
C GLN A 529 4.84 12.62 8.15
N PHE A 530 4.93 11.43 8.74
CA PHE A 530 5.36 11.23 10.12
C PHE A 530 6.83 11.60 10.29
N GLN A 531 7.70 11.16 9.38
CA GLN A 531 9.13 11.50 9.44
C GLN A 531 9.32 13.02 9.40
N GLU A 532 8.66 13.74 8.48
CA GLU A 532 8.80 15.20 8.39
C GLU A 532 8.43 15.89 9.70
N ALA A 533 7.34 15.46 10.32
CA ALA A 533 6.86 16.09 11.53
C ALA A 533 7.67 15.72 12.78
N LEU A 534 8.14 14.47 12.90
CA LEU A 534 9.07 14.05 13.95
C LEU A 534 10.43 14.74 13.83
N CYS A 535 10.92 14.95 12.61
CA CYS A 535 12.14 15.70 12.36
C CYS A 535 12.02 17.18 12.75
N LYS A 536 10.85 17.79 12.50
CA LYS A 536 10.54 19.14 13.00
C LYS A 536 10.56 19.17 14.54
N ALA A 537 9.95 18.18 15.20
CA ALA A 537 9.95 18.06 16.66
C ALA A 537 11.37 17.83 17.23
N ALA A 538 12.23 17.10 16.51
CA ALA A 538 13.64 16.91 16.82
C ALA A 538 14.51 18.15 16.54
N ASN A 539 13.92 19.25 16.06
CA ASN A 539 14.63 20.46 15.64
C ASN A 539 15.73 20.18 14.59
N HIS A 540 15.51 19.21 13.70
CA HIS A 540 16.43 18.89 12.62
C HIS A 540 16.55 20.06 11.64
N ILE A 541 17.78 20.37 11.23
CA ILE A 541 18.07 21.41 10.25
C ILE A 541 18.80 20.75 9.07
N GLY A 542 18.25 20.90 7.88
CA GLY A 542 18.83 20.38 6.64
C GLY A 542 17.85 19.48 5.88
N PRO A 543 18.35 18.71 4.91
CA PRO A 543 17.53 17.78 4.13
C PRO A 543 16.88 16.72 5.02
N LEU A 544 15.63 16.36 4.72
CA LEU A 544 14.85 15.40 5.53
C LEU A 544 15.48 14.02 5.61
N HIS A 545 16.09 13.53 4.53
CA HIS A 545 16.71 12.20 4.48
C HIS A 545 17.95 12.04 5.38
N LYS A 546 18.46 13.13 5.96
CA LYS A 546 19.56 13.12 6.95
C LYS A 546 19.07 13.18 8.40
N CYS A 547 17.77 13.30 8.59
CA CYS A 547 17.19 13.38 9.92
C CYS A 547 17.28 12.05 10.65
N ASP A 548 17.85 12.09 11.83
CA ASP A 548 17.87 11.00 12.81
C ASP A 548 17.18 11.51 14.08
N ILE A 549 16.08 10.85 14.48
CA ILE A 549 15.32 11.24 15.67
C ILE A 549 15.90 10.67 16.97
N THR A 550 16.97 9.87 16.91
CA THR A 550 17.63 9.29 18.09
C THR A 550 17.94 10.37 19.13
N ASN A 551 17.67 10.08 20.41
CA ASN A 551 17.81 10.99 21.56
C ASN A 551 16.86 12.22 21.57
N SER A 552 15.87 12.28 20.68
CA SER A 552 14.85 13.33 20.71
C SER A 552 13.61 12.88 21.48
N THR A 553 13.56 13.19 22.78
CA THR A 553 12.37 12.89 23.59
C THR A 553 11.16 13.68 23.13
N ALA A 554 11.33 14.88 22.56
CA ALA A 554 10.22 15.66 22.01
C ALA A 554 9.59 14.97 20.79
N ALA A 555 10.39 14.33 19.93
CA ALA A 555 9.87 13.53 18.82
C ALA A 555 9.15 12.28 19.35
N GLY A 556 9.73 11.58 20.32
CA GLY A 556 9.10 10.41 20.91
C GLY A 556 7.85 10.73 21.74
N GLU A 557 7.73 11.90 22.36
CA GLU A 557 6.50 12.38 23.02
C GLU A 557 5.37 12.54 22.00
N ASN A 558 5.64 13.22 20.88
CA ASN A 558 4.65 13.36 19.79
C ASN A 558 4.25 12.01 19.20
N LEU A 559 5.22 11.13 18.99
CA LEU A 559 4.96 9.77 18.50
C LEU A 559 4.14 8.97 19.52
N SER A 560 4.51 9.00 20.79
CA SER A 560 3.83 8.31 21.90
C SER A 560 2.38 8.78 22.00
N GLU A 561 2.14 10.09 21.96
CA GLU A 561 0.80 10.64 21.96
C GLU A 561 -0.01 10.04 20.80
N PHE A 562 0.55 10.08 19.59
CA PHE A 562 -0.06 9.51 18.38
C PHE A 562 -0.36 8.00 18.47
N ILE A 563 0.58 7.16 18.92
CA ILE A 563 0.38 5.70 19.00
C ILE A 563 -0.49 5.25 20.19
N ASN A 564 -0.74 6.13 21.17
CA ASN A 564 -1.69 5.85 22.26
C ASN A 564 -3.15 6.16 21.88
N PHE A 565 -3.39 6.85 20.77
CA PHE A 565 -4.75 7.16 20.33
C PHE A 565 -5.45 5.90 19.82
N PRO A 566 -6.60 5.53 20.41
CA PRO A 566 -7.38 4.38 19.95
C PRO A 566 -7.94 4.63 18.54
N ASP A 567 -8.32 3.54 17.85
CA ASP A 567 -9.06 3.47 16.57
C ASP A 567 -10.44 4.21 16.57
N LEU A 568 -10.72 4.94 17.64
CA LEU A 568 -11.96 5.54 18.07
C LEU A 568 -12.48 6.68 17.15
N TYR A 569 -11.66 7.18 16.22
CA TYR A 569 -11.97 8.42 15.48
C TYR A 569 -11.60 8.43 13.99
N GLY A 570 -11.12 7.33 13.41
CA GLY A 570 -10.62 7.35 12.04
C GLY A 570 -9.48 8.35 11.82
N ILE A 571 -8.98 8.39 10.60
CA ILE A 571 -7.72 9.02 10.15
C ILE A 571 -7.50 10.46 10.67
N SER A 572 -8.56 11.21 10.92
CA SER A 572 -8.48 12.67 10.89
C SER A 572 -8.19 13.35 12.24
N ASN A 573 -8.34 12.68 13.40
CA ASN A 573 -7.91 13.23 14.71
C ASN A 573 -6.47 12.83 15.07
N SER A 574 -6.00 11.67 14.64
CA SER A 574 -4.57 11.34 14.69
C SER A 574 -3.72 12.30 13.85
N VAL A 575 -4.33 12.94 12.83
CA VAL A 575 -3.71 13.99 12.00
C VAL A 575 -3.96 15.41 12.53
N THR A 576 -4.70 15.62 13.62
CA THR A 576 -4.72 16.94 14.30
C THR A 576 -3.58 17.10 15.30
N LEU A 577 -2.99 16.01 15.78
CA LEU A 577 -1.82 16.00 16.67
C LEU A 577 -0.49 16.15 15.92
N PHE A 578 -0.47 15.81 14.63
CA PHE A 578 0.56 16.16 13.68
C PHE A 578 -0.03 17.16 12.68
N PRO A 579 0.25 18.47 12.75
CA PRO A 579 -0.49 19.51 12.01
C PRO A 579 -0.18 19.54 10.50
N LEU A 580 -0.34 18.40 9.81
CA LEU A 580 -0.17 18.22 8.37
C LEU A 580 -1.21 17.21 7.87
N CYS A 581 -2.34 17.77 7.43
CA CYS A 581 -3.36 17.26 6.49
C CYS A 581 -4.71 16.75 7.05
N PRO A 582 -5.79 17.56 6.96
CA PRO A 582 -7.07 17.00 6.57
C PRO A 582 -6.96 16.44 5.15
N ALA A 583 -7.42 15.21 4.92
CA ALA A 583 -8.02 14.89 3.63
C ALA A 583 -9.24 15.83 3.51
N ASN A 584 -9.17 16.81 2.60
CA ASN A 584 -10.18 17.85 2.34
C ASN A 584 -11.62 17.50 2.79
N THR A 585 -12.08 18.12 3.88
CA THR A 585 -13.51 18.31 4.17
C THR A 585 -13.71 19.79 4.54
N GLY A 586 -14.53 20.48 3.75
CA GLY A 586 -14.73 21.93 3.91
C GLY A 586 -15.70 22.26 5.04
N ALA A 587 -15.28 23.12 5.97
CA ALA A 587 -16.16 24.05 6.67
C ALA A 587 -15.37 25.25 7.24
N GLU A 588 -15.88 26.44 6.92
CA GLU A 588 -15.57 27.80 7.40
C GLU A 588 -14.25 28.48 6.99
N ILE A 589 -14.40 29.20 5.88
CA ILE A 589 -13.59 30.28 5.32
C ILE A 589 -13.79 31.52 6.18
N ASP A 590 -12.75 31.95 6.89
CA ASP A 590 -12.28 33.34 6.96
C ASP A 590 -11.10 33.38 7.94
N ASP A 591 -9.92 33.73 7.42
CA ASP A 591 -8.70 34.17 8.14
C ASP A 591 -7.43 33.29 8.10
N PHE A 592 -7.19 32.54 7.01
CA PHE A 592 -5.83 32.07 6.67
C PHE A 592 -5.45 32.37 5.20
N PRO A 593 -4.22 32.86 4.94
CA PRO A 593 -3.84 33.43 3.65
C PRO A 593 -3.73 32.39 2.54
N SER A 594 -4.23 32.80 1.36
CA SER A 594 -4.37 32.10 0.08
C SER A 594 -3.09 31.52 -0.54
N SER A 595 -2.43 30.58 0.14
CA SER A 595 -1.14 30.01 -0.30
C SER A 595 -0.96 28.49 -0.14
N LEU A 596 -2.03 27.71 -0.12
CA LEU A 596 -1.96 26.23 -0.15
C LEU A 596 -2.74 25.65 -1.34
N GLN A 597 -2.24 25.94 -2.55
CA GLN A 597 -2.19 24.93 -3.60
C GLN A 597 -1.08 23.95 -3.21
N TYR A 598 -1.27 22.63 -3.43
CA TYR A 598 -0.20 21.65 -3.28
C TYR A 598 1.05 22.14 -4.04
N ALA A 599 2.04 22.58 -3.27
CA ALA A 599 3.31 23.08 -3.74
C ALA A 599 4.35 22.06 -3.29
N TRP A 600 5.20 21.64 -4.23
CA TRP A 600 6.37 20.81 -3.94
C TRP A 600 7.16 21.37 -2.76
N ASP A 601 7.55 20.50 -1.82
CA ASP A 601 8.41 20.91 -0.72
C ASP A 601 9.89 20.90 -1.12
N ALA A 602 10.76 21.36 -0.21
CA ALA A 602 12.19 21.49 -0.47
C ALA A 602 12.91 20.14 -0.70
N ASN A 603 12.36 19.02 -0.21
CA ASN A 603 12.89 17.68 -0.35
C ASN A 603 12.48 17.04 -1.69
N GLU A 604 11.23 17.18 -2.14
CA GLU A 604 10.86 16.75 -3.50
C GLU A 604 11.54 17.64 -4.55
N GLU A 605 11.67 18.94 -4.28
CA GLU A 605 12.43 19.85 -5.13
C GLU A 605 13.92 19.49 -5.16
N TYR A 606 14.50 19.00 -4.05
CA TYR A 606 15.89 18.53 -3.98
C TYR A 606 16.08 17.19 -4.70
N LEU A 607 15.21 16.20 -4.47
CA LEU A 607 15.24 14.90 -5.16
C LEU A 607 15.08 15.10 -6.67
N PHE A 608 14.17 15.98 -7.08
CA PHE A 608 14.00 16.40 -8.46
C PHE A 608 15.20 17.18 -9.02
N LYS A 609 15.78 18.11 -8.27
CA LYS A 609 16.98 18.87 -8.69
C LYS A 609 18.20 17.96 -8.83
N ALA A 610 18.39 17.01 -7.93
CA ALA A 610 19.45 16.00 -8.00
C ALA A 610 19.26 15.08 -9.22
N MET A 611 18.03 14.66 -9.50
CA MET A 611 17.68 13.86 -10.67
C MET A 611 17.76 14.66 -11.98
N MET A 612 17.40 15.94 -11.97
CA MET A 612 17.58 16.84 -13.11
C MET A 612 19.06 17.14 -13.37
N ALA A 613 19.86 17.35 -12.32
CA ALA A 613 21.31 17.51 -12.45
C ALA A 613 21.98 16.23 -12.98
N PHE A 614 21.51 15.07 -12.55
CA PHE A 614 21.95 13.76 -13.04
C PHE A 614 21.57 13.51 -14.50
N ALA A 615 20.32 13.79 -14.88
CA ALA A 615 19.84 13.69 -16.27
C ALA A 615 20.52 14.71 -17.20
N MET A 616 20.80 15.93 -16.70
CA MET A 616 21.46 17.01 -17.44
C MET A 616 22.97 16.80 -17.59
N ARG A 617 23.64 16.09 -16.67
CA ARG A 617 25.07 15.76 -16.79
C ARG A 617 25.36 14.70 -17.86
N ARG A 618 24.37 13.92 -18.29
CA ARG A 618 24.53 12.86 -19.31
C ARG A 618 24.41 13.35 -20.77
N TYR A 619 24.05 14.63 -21.02
CA TYR A 619 23.89 15.19 -22.37
C TYR A 619 24.46 16.61 -22.50
N SER A 620 25.77 16.70 -22.71
CA SER A 620 26.53 17.95 -22.83
C SER A 620 26.42 18.61 -24.23
N SER A 621 25.27 19.18 -24.59
CA SER A 621 25.23 20.14 -25.71
C SER A 621 24.20 21.27 -25.53
N LYS A 622 24.67 22.51 -25.75
CA LYS A 622 23.93 23.77 -25.58
C LYS A 622 22.69 23.91 -26.48
N SER A 623 22.59 23.13 -27.57
CA SER A 623 21.45 23.19 -28.50
C SER A 623 20.21 22.43 -28.01
N THR A 624 20.34 21.65 -26.93
CA THR A 624 19.32 20.66 -26.54
C THR A 624 18.40 21.14 -25.41
N THR A 625 18.82 22.14 -24.63
CA THR A 625 17.98 22.77 -23.59
C THR A 625 16.77 23.49 -24.19
N GLN A 626 16.88 23.95 -25.45
CA GLN A 626 15.77 24.55 -26.20
C GLN A 626 14.78 23.50 -26.73
N MET A 627 15.24 22.27 -27.04
CA MET A 627 14.39 21.16 -27.53
C MET A 627 13.55 20.49 -26.43
N ASN A 628 13.98 20.55 -25.17
CA ASN A 628 13.27 19.88 -24.07
C ASN A 628 12.36 20.82 -23.25
N ARG A 629 12.36 22.12 -23.55
CA ARG A 629 11.56 23.12 -22.83
C ARG A 629 10.06 22.84 -22.92
N ASP A 630 9.56 22.50 -24.10
CA ASP A 630 8.15 22.15 -24.30
C ASP A 630 7.78 20.81 -23.64
N ARG A 631 8.75 19.88 -23.55
CA ARG A 631 8.55 18.57 -22.88
C ARG A 631 8.53 18.70 -21.37
N ILE A 632 9.35 19.59 -20.80
CA ILE A 632 9.36 19.93 -19.37
C ILE A 632 8.06 20.67 -19.00
N ASN A 633 7.69 21.69 -19.77
CA ASN A 633 6.42 22.40 -19.58
C ASN A 633 5.20 21.46 -19.65
N SER A 634 5.20 20.51 -20.59
CA SER A 634 4.14 19.50 -20.71
C SER A 634 4.14 18.47 -19.58
N ALA A 635 5.31 18.07 -19.09
CA ALA A 635 5.45 17.11 -17.98
C ALA A 635 4.96 17.68 -16.64
N PHE A 636 4.98 19.01 -16.47
CA PHE A 636 4.57 19.69 -15.23
C PHE A 636 3.30 20.54 -15.39
N LEU A 637 2.62 20.47 -16.54
CA LEU A 637 1.45 21.30 -16.88
C LEU A 637 1.72 22.81 -16.72
N LEU A 638 2.96 23.24 -16.96
CA LEU A 638 3.40 24.63 -16.87
C LEU A 638 3.40 25.31 -18.24
N SER A 639 3.33 26.64 -18.25
CA SER A 639 3.53 27.49 -19.44
C SER A 639 4.86 28.28 -19.37
N ASP A 640 5.28 28.85 -20.50
CA ASP A 640 6.44 29.75 -20.57
C ASP A 640 6.31 31.03 -19.73
N LYS A 641 5.12 31.30 -19.18
CA LYS A 641 4.86 32.40 -18.24
C LYS A 641 5.03 32.00 -16.78
N THR A 642 4.98 30.70 -16.47
CA THR A 642 5.00 30.15 -15.10
C THR A 642 6.34 29.51 -14.72
N LEU A 643 7.21 29.19 -15.69
CA LEU A 643 8.58 28.71 -15.46
C LEU A 643 9.58 29.57 -16.26
N GLN A 644 10.42 30.36 -15.59
CA GLN A 644 11.44 31.20 -16.23
C GLN A 644 12.86 30.70 -15.90
N PHE A 645 13.63 30.35 -16.93
CA PHE A 645 15.06 30.10 -16.81
C PHE A 645 15.81 31.44 -16.88
N LEU A 646 16.30 31.93 -15.74
CA LEU A 646 17.11 33.15 -15.69
C LEU A 646 18.39 32.95 -16.52
N LYS A 647 18.59 33.81 -17.54
CA LYS A 647 19.65 33.82 -18.59
C LYS A 647 19.32 33.14 -19.93
N ILE A 648 18.12 32.63 -20.16
CA ILE A 648 17.67 32.15 -21.48
C ILE A 648 16.51 33.01 -21.97
N SER A 649 16.75 33.83 -22.99
CA SER A 649 15.72 34.72 -23.56
C SER A 649 14.57 33.92 -24.18
N THR A 650 13.33 34.37 -23.96
CA THR A 650 12.12 33.82 -24.60
C THR A 650 12.17 34.07 -26.10
N THR A 651 12.44 33.03 -26.91
CA THR A 651 12.04 33.06 -28.31
C THR A 651 10.60 32.57 -28.36
N LEU A 652 9.66 33.51 -28.34
CA LEU A 652 8.27 33.21 -28.66
C LEU A 652 8.24 32.56 -30.05
N SER A 653 7.76 31.32 -30.14
CA SER A 653 7.32 30.79 -31.43
C SER A 653 6.21 31.73 -31.94
N PRO A 654 6.22 32.13 -33.23
CA PRO A 654 5.13 32.92 -33.79
C PRO A 654 3.81 32.17 -33.56
N PRO A 655 2.70 32.88 -33.28
CA PRO A 655 1.41 32.23 -33.09
C PRO A 655 1.16 31.30 -34.28
N VAL A 656 0.70 30.07 -33.99
CA VAL A 656 0.34 29.11 -35.03
C VAL A 656 -0.77 29.73 -35.85
N GLU A 657 -0.42 30.27 -37.02
CA GLU A 657 -1.41 30.67 -38.00
C GLU A 657 -2.10 29.38 -38.48
N PRO A 658 -3.44 29.30 -38.43
CA PRO A 658 -4.12 28.15 -38.99
C PRO A 658 -3.74 28.01 -40.46
N SER A 659 -3.49 26.78 -40.92
CA SER A 659 -3.07 26.47 -42.31
C SER A 659 -4.02 27.05 -43.37
N THR A 660 -5.24 27.40 -42.96
CA THR A 660 -6.18 28.22 -43.71
C THR A 660 -6.64 29.40 -42.84
N PRO A 661 -6.47 30.65 -43.30
CA PRO A 661 -7.01 31.82 -42.62
C PRO A 661 -8.52 31.67 -42.36
N VAL A 662 -8.96 31.92 -41.12
CA VAL A 662 -10.38 31.78 -40.72
C VAL A 662 -11.32 32.58 -41.63
N TRP A 663 -10.86 33.73 -42.13
CA TRP A 663 -11.63 34.55 -43.08
C TRP A 663 -11.90 33.85 -44.42
N LEU A 664 -11.04 32.93 -44.88
CA LEU A 664 -11.25 32.16 -46.11
C LEU A 664 -12.35 31.11 -45.93
N ILE A 665 -12.48 30.51 -44.74
CA ILE A 665 -13.59 29.59 -44.41
C ILE A 665 -14.90 30.37 -44.38
N VAL A 666 -14.92 31.51 -43.67
CA VAL A 666 -16.10 32.39 -43.61
C VAL A 666 -16.47 32.90 -45.01
N PHE A 667 -15.50 33.32 -45.81
CA PHE A 667 -15.70 33.74 -47.20
C PHE A 667 -16.28 32.61 -48.06
N GLY A 668 -15.75 31.38 -47.94
CA GLY A 668 -16.25 30.22 -48.68
C GLY A 668 -17.70 29.87 -48.34
N VAL A 669 -18.08 29.92 -47.06
CA VAL A 669 -19.46 29.69 -46.60
C VAL A 669 -20.38 30.79 -47.12
N VAL A 670 -20.00 32.06 -46.97
CA VAL A 670 -20.79 33.21 -47.44
C VAL A 670 -20.96 33.18 -48.96
N LEU A 671 -19.90 32.91 -49.72
CA LEU A 671 -19.96 32.79 -51.17
C LEU A 671 -20.87 31.65 -51.61
N SER A 672 -20.81 30.49 -50.93
CA SER A 672 -21.68 29.35 -51.21
C SER A 672 -23.16 29.68 -50.98
N LEU A 673 -23.48 30.38 -49.88
CA LEU A 673 -24.84 30.85 -49.60
C LEU A 673 -25.33 31.88 -50.62
N ILE A 674 -24.48 32.81 -51.05
CA ILE A 674 -24.81 33.80 -52.08
C ILE A 674 -25.08 33.10 -53.41
N VAL A 675 -24.22 32.16 -53.83
CA VAL A 675 -24.40 31.42 -55.09
C VAL A 675 -25.67 30.58 -55.03
N ALA A 676 -25.94 29.88 -53.92
CA ALA A 676 -27.19 29.14 -53.72
C ALA A 676 -28.41 30.06 -53.79
N GLY A 677 -28.34 31.25 -53.18
CA GLY A 677 -29.37 32.28 -53.26
C GLY A 677 -29.61 32.81 -54.68
N ILE A 678 -28.54 33.08 -55.45
CA ILE A 678 -28.65 33.52 -56.84
C ILE A 678 -29.27 32.41 -57.71
N VAL A 679 -28.81 31.17 -57.57
CA VAL A 679 -29.37 30.03 -58.31
C VAL A 679 -30.85 29.86 -57.96
N PHE A 680 -31.22 29.94 -56.69
CA PHE A 680 -32.61 29.89 -56.26
C PHE A 680 -33.46 31.01 -56.88
N LEU A 681 -32.95 32.24 -56.93
CA LEU A 681 -33.63 33.38 -57.53
C LEU A 681 -33.78 33.23 -59.05
N VAL A 682 -32.75 32.76 -59.76
CA VAL A 682 -32.80 32.52 -61.21
C VAL A 682 -33.78 31.38 -61.53
N VAL A 683 -33.70 30.25 -60.83
CA VAL A 683 -34.62 29.12 -61.02
C VAL A 683 -36.05 29.51 -60.68
N SER A 684 -36.26 30.25 -59.59
CA SER A 684 -37.58 30.79 -59.21
C SER A 684 -38.10 31.80 -60.24
N GLY A 685 -37.23 32.66 -60.78
CA GLY A 685 -37.56 33.59 -61.86
C GLY A 685 -37.95 32.87 -63.16
N ILE A 686 -37.21 31.84 -63.56
CA ILE A 686 -37.54 31.00 -64.73
C ILE A 686 -38.85 30.26 -64.49
N ARG A 687 -39.07 29.67 -63.29
CA ARG A 687 -40.36 29.03 -62.94
C ARG A 687 -41.51 30.02 -62.97
N LYS A 688 -41.33 31.24 -62.44
CA LYS A 688 -42.34 32.30 -62.46
C LYS A 688 -42.64 32.75 -63.89
N HIS A 689 -41.63 32.92 -64.74
CA HIS A 689 -41.81 33.26 -66.16
C HIS A 689 -42.46 32.11 -66.95
N LYS A 690 -42.13 30.85 -66.65
CA LYS A 690 -42.77 29.67 -67.26
C LYS A 690 -44.24 29.56 -66.83
N ASN A 691 -44.54 29.84 -65.56
CA ASN A 691 -45.91 29.91 -65.05
C ASN A 691 -46.69 31.09 -65.64
N LEU A 692 -46.08 32.27 -65.79
CA LEU A 692 -46.68 33.43 -66.45
C LEU A 692 -46.90 33.17 -67.95
N ARG A 693 -45.96 32.53 -68.67
CA ARG A 693 -46.19 32.07 -70.06
C ARG A 693 -47.32 31.05 -70.16
N ASN A 694 -47.46 30.16 -69.19
CA ASN A 694 -48.55 29.19 -69.15
C ASN A 694 -49.90 29.86 -68.81
N LEU A 695 -49.90 30.93 -68.01
CA LEU A 695 -51.08 31.78 -67.75
C LEU A 695 -51.46 32.63 -68.97
N SER A 696 -50.49 33.22 -69.68
CA SER A 696 -50.75 33.95 -70.94
C SER A 696 -51.18 33.02 -72.07
N ARG A 697 -50.71 31.76 -72.11
CA ARG A 697 -51.23 30.73 -73.03
C ARG A 697 -52.63 30.25 -72.66
N ARG A 698 -53.05 30.37 -71.40
CA ARG A 698 -54.44 30.11 -70.98
C ARG A 698 -55.36 31.30 -71.27
N GLN A 699 -54.88 32.54 -71.19
CA GLN A 699 -55.65 33.74 -71.56
C GLN A 699 -55.75 34.02 -73.07
N ASN A 700 -54.92 33.39 -73.91
CA ASN A 700 -55.05 33.45 -75.39
C ASN A 700 -55.84 32.25 -75.97
N ASN A 701 -56.36 31.37 -75.11
CA ASN A 701 -57.20 30.21 -75.48
C ASN A 701 -58.60 30.28 -74.83
N ASP A 702 -59.00 31.47 -74.34
CA ASP A 702 -60.37 31.83 -73.96
C ASP A 702 -60.79 33.11 -74.70
#